data_AF-A0A956VP62-F1
#
_entry.id   AF-A0A956VP62-F1
#
_cell.length_a   1.000
_cell.length_b   1.000
_cell.length_c   1.000
_cell.angle_alpha   90.00
_cell.angle_beta   90.00
_cell.angle_gamma   90.00
#
_symmetry.space_group_name_H-M   'P 1'
#
loop_
_entity.id
_entity.type
_entity.pdbx_description
1 polymer ?
#
loop_
_entity_poly.entity_id
_entity_poly.type
_entity_poly.pdbx_seq_one_letter_code
_entity_poly.pdbx_strand_id
1 'polypeptide(L)'
;GMGDNVYLGDRDGVRTPMQWSADRNAGFSRAHPHRLFLPAIIDPEYHYEYINVESQQNNSSWLLWWMKRLIGLRKQHPAFGRGTMEMLLPDNNRVLTYIRRFEGETILVAANLSRFSQAVELDLSEFAGATPLELFGHSQFPVIGDEPYFLSLGPHAFHWFVLESSQVGVAGSTGAQLPELTVRGPWSRIVEGQRPALKRVLQDVLQTRRWFGAKNRRVSDTQVLDAVPIGDDARIVLVRVEYFDGEAETYLVPIRYLPADLGDEGAALLRVRSSEGEGFIVDAVAHEDVQRALLELVARRRTWKGTKGSIGGVALPGFSSRLSADLDELPSRAFPGEQSNSSVLYGNRWIMKVYRRLYVGENPDLELSRYLSETRKFPHTPRTAGFIEYRPALGSPSTVAIVQEQVENSGDAWQLTVDELGRFFERIITSEQDEQLLRLQPAADHLPADVVAPPEVHEQIGPYLEWAALLGTRTGEMHNALGHQTRDEAYSPEPFSQLYQRSLYQQVRSDVQRAMQSLRRWQRNHEPGPQVQQLLELEPVLLERARQVARGRMAGARIRIHGDYHLGQVLYTGRDFVIIDFEGEPARPLSERRIKRSPLRDVAGMLRSFHYAAFAHLTLPDFGAWVRPEDAETLVPWADWWYRWVTGTYLNAYLAEMAGSELLPSDPAEIEILLDSLLLQKAMYEIGYELQSRPDWLAIPVRGALELARNEDARDG
;
A
#
# COMPACT_ATOMS: atom_id res chain seq x y z
N GLY A 1 -38.21 -5.96 6.60
CA GLY A 1 -38.89 -5.06 7.56
C GLY A 1 -39.24 -5.83 8.81
N MET A 2 -39.83 -5.19 9.82
CA MET A 2 -40.39 -5.91 10.99
C MET A 2 -41.80 -6.44 10.74
N GLY A 3 -42.36 -6.21 9.56
CA GLY A 3 -43.74 -6.54 9.19
C GLY A 3 -44.72 -5.41 9.55
N ASP A 4 -45.79 -5.31 8.78
CA ASP A 4 -46.94 -4.44 9.05
C ASP A 4 -48.20 -5.31 9.10
N ASN A 5 -49.14 -4.99 9.99
CA ASN A 5 -50.42 -5.69 10.04
C ASN A 5 -51.45 -4.96 9.18
N VAL A 6 -51.37 -5.17 7.86
CA VAL A 6 -52.22 -4.52 6.86
C VAL A 6 -53.72 -4.85 7.00
N TYR A 7 -54.09 -5.80 7.85
CA TYR A 7 -55.48 -6.16 8.14
C TYR A 7 -56.13 -5.28 9.22
N LEU A 8 -55.35 -4.44 9.90
CA LEU A 8 -55.87 -3.42 10.80
C LEU A 8 -56.35 -2.22 9.97
N GLY A 9 -57.54 -1.70 10.30
CA GLY A 9 -58.13 -0.57 9.58
C GLY A 9 -57.37 0.74 9.78
N ASP A 10 -57.59 1.69 8.85
CA ASP A 10 -57.05 3.05 8.88
C ASP A 10 -55.51 3.10 9.03
N ARG A 11 -54.96 3.96 9.89
CA ARG A 11 -53.52 4.15 10.07
C ARG A 11 -52.89 3.14 11.02
N ASP A 12 -53.68 2.23 11.61
CA ASP A 12 -53.21 1.33 12.65
C ASP A 12 -52.40 0.16 12.08
N GLY A 13 -52.59 -0.19 10.81
CA GLY A 13 -51.81 -1.24 10.14
C GLY A 13 -50.32 -0.94 9.96
N VAL A 14 -49.93 0.35 10.02
CA VAL A 14 -48.54 0.83 9.94
C VAL A 14 -48.02 1.37 11.28
N ARG A 15 -48.76 1.16 12.36
CA ARG A 15 -48.42 1.57 13.74
C ARG A 15 -48.18 0.39 14.65
N THR A 16 -47.78 -0.73 14.07
CA THR A 16 -47.55 -1.96 14.80
C THR A 16 -46.53 -1.72 15.92
N PRO A 17 -46.80 -2.16 17.16
CA PRO A 17 -45.88 -1.97 18.27
C PRO A 17 -44.48 -2.53 17.97
N MET A 18 -43.46 -1.82 18.45
CA MET A 18 -42.06 -2.26 18.29
C MET A 18 -41.85 -3.63 18.93
N GLN A 19 -41.20 -4.53 18.19
CA GLN A 19 -40.90 -5.89 18.63
C GLN A 19 -39.52 -5.92 19.28
N TRP A 20 -39.45 -5.77 20.61
CA TRP A 20 -38.19 -5.63 21.35
C TRP A 20 -37.47 -6.96 21.59
N SER A 21 -38.19 -8.00 22.01
CA SER A 21 -37.62 -9.32 22.33
C SER A 21 -38.59 -10.46 21.98
N ALA A 22 -38.15 -11.70 22.17
CA ALA A 22 -38.99 -12.89 22.03
C ALA A 22 -39.97 -13.08 23.21
N ASP A 23 -39.94 -12.22 24.22
CA ASP A 23 -40.83 -12.30 25.37
C ASP A 23 -42.29 -12.00 25.01
N ARG A 24 -43.19 -12.29 25.96
CA ARG A 24 -44.63 -12.03 25.85
C ARG A 24 -44.91 -10.62 25.31
N ASN A 25 -45.78 -10.56 24.30
CA ASN A 25 -46.12 -9.34 23.56
C ASN A 25 -44.86 -8.61 23.04
N ALA A 26 -43.90 -9.35 22.49
CA ALA A 26 -42.66 -8.83 21.93
C ALA A 26 -41.86 -7.91 22.87
N GLY A 27 -41.99 -8.08 24.19
CA GLY A 27 -41.33 -7.25 25.20
C GLY A 27 -41.89 -5.82 25.38
N PHE A 28 -42.83 -5.33 24.56
CA PHE A 28 -43.32 -3.95 24.66
C PHE A 28 -44.40 -3.74 25.73
N SER A 29 -45.07 -4.80 26.19
CA SER A 29 -46.14 -4.70 27.19
C SER A 29 -46.27 -5.97 28.03
N ARG A 30 -46.49 -5.81 29.33
CA ARG A 30 -46.78 -6.93 30.26
C ARG A 30 -48.28 -7.27 30.38
N ALA A 31 -49.15 -6.53 29.68
CA ALA A 31 -50.59 -6.74 29.74
C ALA A 31 -51.02 -8.10 29.16
N HIS A 32 -52.25 -8.52 29.47
CA HIS A 32 -52.84 -9.66 28.78
C HIS A 32 -52.99 -9.36 27.28
N PRO A 33 -52.66 -10.26 26.34
CA PRO A 33 -52.73 -10.01 24.88
C PRO A 33 -54.07 -9.39 24.42
N HIS A 34 -55.20 -9.89 24.93
CA HIS A 34 -56.54 -9.35 24.65
C HIS A 34 -56.81 -7.93 25.19
N ARG A 35 -55.92 -7.36 25.99
CA ARG A 35 -56.00 -5.98 26.50
C ARG A 35 -55.06 -5.03 25.77
N LEU A 36 -54.29 -5.52 24.82
CA LEU A 36 -53.44 -4.66 24.00
C LEU A 36 -54.32 -3.80 23.10
N PHE A 37 -53.99 -2.51 23.04
CA PHE A 37 -54.64 -1.58 22.12
C PHE A 37 -54.38 -1.99 20.65
N LEU A 38 -53.16 -2.44 20.34
CA LEU A 38 -52.79 -3.06 19.07
C LEU A 38 -52.13 -4.43 19.30
N PRO A 39 -52.48 -5.45 18.50
CA PRO A 39 -51.89 -6.77 18.62
C PRO A 39 -50.42 -6.78 18.19
N ALA A 40 -49.63 -7.68 18.77
CA ALA A 40 -48.29 -8.00 18.27
C ALA A 40 -48.37 -8.76 16.93
N ILE A 41 -47.31 -8.71 16.13
CA ILE A 41 -47.25 -9.47 14.87
C ILE A 41 -47.00 -10.94 15.19
N ILE A 42 -47.99 -11.76 14.87
CA ILE A 42 -47.96 -13.21 15.03
C ILE A 42 -47.97 -13.94 13.68
N ASP A 43 -47.78 -13.19 12.58
CA ASP A 43 -47.63 -13.79 11.26
C ASP A 43 -46.32 -14.60 11.21
N PRO A 44 -46.32 -15.83 10.70
CA PRO A 44 -45.12 -16.67 10.66
C PRO A 44 -43.91 -16.05 9.96
N GLU A 45 -44.12 -15.18 8.96
CA GLU A 45 -43.04 -14.51 8.22
C GLU A 45 -42.38 -13.39 9.04
N TYR A 46 -43.14 -12.73 9.91
CA TYR A 46 -42.73 -11.56 10.69
C TYR A 46 -42.91 -11.72 12.20
N HIS A 47 -42.90 -12.96 12.70
CA HIS A 47 -43.21 -13.25 14.10
C HIS A 47 -42.16 -12.65 15.04
N TYR A 48 -42.61 -12.01 16.12
CA TYR A 48 -41.72 -11.30 17.06
C TYR A 48 -40.70 -12.20 17.77
N GLU A 49 -40.91 -13.51 17.84
CA GLU A 49 -39.91 -14.43 18.38
C GLU A 49 -38.66 -14.55 17.50
N TYR A 50 -38.78 -14.27 16.19
CA TYR A 50 -37.68 -14.36 15.24
C TYR A 50 -37.23 -12.97 14.74
N ILE A 51 -38.17 -12.05 14.51
CA ILE A 51 -37.88 -10.69 14.02
C ILE A 51 -38.14 -9.66 15.13
N ASN A 52 -37.16 -9.49 16.01
CA ASN A 52 -37.18 -8.50 17.10
C ASN A 52 -35.83 -7.77 17.22
N VAL A 53 -35.79 -6.70 18.01
CA VAL A 53 -34.59 -5.88 18.23
C VAL A 53 -33.44 -6.70 18.80
N GLU A 54 -33.68 -7.46 19.86
CA GLU A 54 -32.66 -8.30 20.53
C GLU A 54 -32.02 -9.29 19.55
N SER A 55 -32.82 -9.98 18.73
CA SER A 55 -32.34 -10.92 17.72
C SER A 55 -31.59 -10.24 16.58
N GLN A 56 -32.03 -9.04 16.17
CA GLN A 56 -31.35 -8.24 15.14
C GLN A 56 -30.07 -7.57 15.65
N GLN A 57 -29.94 -7.30 16.94
CA GLN A 57 -28.71 -6.76 17.54
C GLN A 57 -27.55 -7.74 17.37
N ASN A 58 -27.82 -9.04 17.52
CA ASN A 58 -26.83 -10.11 17.40
C ASN A 58 -26.46 -10.48 15.94
N ASN A 59 -27.04 -9.81 14.93
CA ASN A 59 -26.72 -10.09 13.53
C ASN A 59 -26.59 -8.81 12.68
N SER A 60 -25.35 -8.45 12.36
CA SER A 60 -24.96 -7.24 11.63
C SER A 60 -25.46 -7.15 10.18
N SER A 61 -25.93 -8.26 9.60
CA SER A 61 -26.51 -8.29 8.24
C SER A 61 -27.99 -7.87 8.18
N TRP A 62 -28.63 -7.65 9.34
CA TRP A 62 -30.06 -7.39 9.42
C TRP A 62 -30.41 -5.91 9.29
N LEU A 63 -31.70 -5.67 9.04
CA LEU A 63 -32.25 -4.34 8.76
C LEU A 63 -31.90 -3.30 9.83
N LEU A 64 -31.85 -3.67 11.11
CA LEU A 64 -31.46 -2.76 12.19
C LEU A 64 -30.07 -2.16 11.96
N TRP A 65 -29.07 -2.99 11.67
CA TRP A 65 -27.70 -2.55 11.42
C TRP A 65 -27.57 -1.81 10.09
N TRP A 66 -28.31 -2.23 9.07
CA TRP A 66 -28.44 -1.48 7.82
C TRP A 66 -28.99 -0.06 8.04
N MET A 67 -30.06 0.08 8.84
CA MET A 67 -30.63 1.37 9.18
C MET A 67 -29.68 2.23 10.03
N LYS A 68 -28.97 1.63 10.99
CA LYS A 68 -27.92 2.30 11.76
C LYS A 68 -26.81 2.84 10.85
N ARG A 69 -26.31 2.04 9.91
CA ARG A 69 -25.31 2.46 8.92
C ARG A 69 -25.82 3.62 8.06
N LEU A 70 -27.04 3.52 7.54
CA LEU A 70 -27.66 4.61 6.76
C LEU A 70 -27.80 5.90 7.58
N ILE A 71 -28.19 5.81 8.86
CA ILE A 71 -28.30 6.98 9.74
C ILE A 71 -26.92 7.58 10.02
N GLY A 72 -25.91 6.76 10.29
CA GLY A 72 -24.52 7.19 10.49
C GLY A 72 -24.01 7.96 9.28
N LEU A 73 -24.13 7.35 8.09
CA LEU A 73 -23.70 7.92 6.82
C LEU A 73 -24.46 9.23 6.50
N ARG A 74 -25.78 9.26 6.72
CA ARG A 74 -26.58 10.49 6.54
C ARG A 74 -26.18 11.61 7.49
N LYS A 75 -25.76 11.29 8.72
CA LYS A 75 -25.20 12.30 9.62
C LYS A 75 -23.81 12.74 9.14
N GLN A 76 -23.00 11.81 8.61
CA GLN A 76 -21.63 12.04 8.12
C GLN A 76 -21.58 13.01 6.95
N HIS A 77 -22.60 12.97 6.11
CA HIS A 77 -22.69 13.74 4.88
C HIS A 77 -23.88 14.72 4.96
N PRO A 78 -23.67 15.96 5.45
CA PRO A 78 -24.73 16.96 5.59
C PRO A 78 -25.46 17.26 4.27
N ALA A 79 -24.84 17.01 3.11
CA ALA A 79 -25.49 17.16 1.81
C ALA A 79 -26.80 16.35 1.71
N PHE A 80 -26.93 15.18 2.36
CA PHE A 80 -28.19 14.41 2.39
C PHE A 80 -29.30 15.04 3.24
N GLY A 81 -28.98 15.92 4.18
CA GLY A 81 -29.95 16.60 5.03
C GLY A 81 -30.25 18.04 4.59
N ARG A 82 -29.21 18.79 4.23
CA ARG A 82 -29.24 20.25 3.99
C ARG A 82 -28.84 20.66 2.58
N GLY A 83 -28.28 19.75 1.80
CA GLY A 83 -27.84 20.05 0.45
C GLY A 83 -28.97 20.30 -0.54
N THR A 84 -28.65 21.04 -1.60
CA THR A 84 -29.52 21.20 -2.77
C THR A 84 -29.78 19.82 -3.40
N MET A 85 -30.81 19.72 -4.25
CA MET A 85 -31.09 18.51 -5.01
C MET A 85 -31.28 18.89 -6.47
N GLU A 86 -30.37 18.43 -7.31
CA GLU A 86 -30.34 18.66 -8.75
C GLU A 86 -30.58 17.33 -9.46
N MET A 87 -31.63 17.24 -10.26
CA MET A 87 -32.00 16.00 -10.95
C MET A 87 -31.13 15.81 -12.18
N LEU A 88 -30.47 14.66 -12.28
CA LEU A 88 -29.88 14.20 -13.55
C LEU A 88 -30.98 13.42 -14.28
N LEU A 89 -31.26 13.77 -15.53
CA LEU A 89 -32.35 13.21 -16.32
C LEU A 89 -31.81 12.30 -17.43
N PRO A 90 -31.35 11.08 -17.11
CA PRO A 90 -30.90 10.13 -18.11
C PRO A 90 -32.07 9.54 -18.89
N ASP A 91 -31.78 8.99 -20.08
CA ASP A 91 -32.78 8.34 -20.93
C ASP A 91 -33.49 7.16 -20.24
N ASN A 92 -32.80 6.47 -19.32
CA ASN A 92 -33.39 5.38 -18.55
C ASN A 92 -34.18 5.88 -17.33
N ASN A 93 -35.48 6.12 -17.53
CA ASN A 93 -36.41 6.58 -16.49
C ASN A 93 -36.66 5.58 -15.34
N ARG A 94 -36.12 4.36 -15.40
CA ARG A 94 -36.18 3.39 -14.29
C ARG A 94 -35.08 3.60 -13.26
N VAL A 95 -34.08 4.41 -13.58
CA VAL A 95 -33.01 4.80 -12.68
C VAL A 95 -33.22 6.25 -12.27
N LEU A 96 -33.41 6.48 -10.97
CA LEU A 96 -33.50 7.80 -10.39
C LEU A 96 -32.10 8.30 -10.07
N THR A 97 -31.68 9.38 -10.73
CA THR A 97 -30.36 9.98 -10.52
C THR A 97 -30.45 11.45 -10.14
N TYR A 98 -29.66 11.86 -9.16
CA TYR A 98 -29.60 13.27 -8.74
C TYR A 98 -28.29 13.58 -8.01
N ILE A 99 -27.89 14.84 -8.07
CA ILE A 99 -26.76 15.41 -7.34
C ILE A 99 -27.27 16.13 -6.09
N ARG A 100 -26.54 16.01 -4.98
CA ARG A 100 -26.71 16.79 -3.76
C ARG A 100 -25.47 17.64 -3.53
N ARG A 101 -25.63 18.96 -3.32
CA ARG A 101 -24.51 19.86 -3.02
C ARG A 101 -24.74 20.59 -1.71
N PHE A 102 -23.74 20.60 -0.84
CA PHE A 102 -23.74 21.43 0.37
C PHE A 102 -22.32 21.86 0.69
N GLU A 103 -22.10 23.17 0.77
CA GLU A 103 -20.76 23.77 0.97
C GLU A 103 -19.75 23.26 -0.08
N GLY A 104 -18.78 22.43 0.32
CA GLY A 104 -17.77 21.82 -0.57
C GLY A 104 -18.04 20.35 -0.92
N GLU A 105 -19.11 19.75 -0.41
CA GLU A 105 -19.45 18.34 -0.60
C GLU A 105 -20.45 18.16 -1.76
N THR A 106 -20.11 17.27 -2.70
CA THR A 106 -20.98 16.89 -3.83
C THR A 106 -21.22 15.39 -3.83
N ILE A 107 -22.49 14.99 -3.80
CA ILE A 107 -22.90 13.59 -3.77
C ILE A 107 -23.75 13.26 -4.99
N LEU A 108 -23.34 12.25 -5.75
CA LEU A 108 -24.14 11.64 -6.81
C LEU A 108 -24.92 10.45 -6.26
N VAL A 109 -26.23 10.47 -6.44
CA VAL A 109 -27.11 9.34 -6.12
C VAL A 109 -27.64 8.75 -7.41
N ALA A 110 -27.53 7.43 -7.56
CA ALA A 110 -28.16 6.66 -8.62
C ALA A 110 -28.90 5.46 -8.03
N ALA A 111 -30.22 5.40 -8.19
CA ALA A 111 -31.06 4.36 -7.60
C ALA A 111 -31.91 3.66 -8.66
N ASN A 112 -31.76 2.34 -8.78
CA ASN A 112 -32.60 1.52 -9.63
C ASN A 112 -33.97 1.29 -8.96
N LEU A 113 -35.04 1.81 -9.56
CA LEU A 113 -36.41 1.61 -9.07
C LEU A 113 -37.06 0.33 -9.65
N SER A 114 -36.36 -0.37 -10.55
CA SER A 114 -36.80 -1.61 -11.18
C SER A 114 -36.34 -2.84 -10.40
N ARG A 115 -37.17 -3.90 -10.45
CA ARG A 115 -36.82 -5.25 -9.99
C ARG A 115 -35.87 -6.01 -10.93
N PHE A 116 -35.42 -5.37 -12.00
CA PHE A 116 -34.48 -5.93 -12.98
C PHE A 116 -33.24 -5.05 -13.05
N SER A 117 -32.08 -5.64 -13.35
CA SER A 117 -30.86 -4.87 -13.57
C SER A 117 -31.05 -3.81 -14.64
N GLN A 118 -30.53 -2.61 -14.41
CA GLN A 118 -30.61 -1.47 -15.33
C GLN A 118 -29.20 -0.94 -15.58
N ALA A 119 -28.95 -0.53 -16.81
CA ALA A 119 -27.80 0.29 -17.17
C ALA A 119 -28.26 1.74 -17.38
N VAL A 120 -27.41 2.69 -17.02
CA VAL A 120 -27.67 4.12 -17.22
C VAL A 120 -26.38 4.83 -17.63
N GLU A 121 -26.48 5.75 -18.58
CA GLU A 121 -25.42 6.69 -18.93
C GLU A 121 -25.79 8.06 -18.34
N LEU A 122 -24.86 8.67 -17.61
CA LEU A 122 -25.05 9.94 -16.93
C LEU A 122 -24.17 11.02 -17.56
N ASP A 123 -24.74 12.15 -17.93
CA ASP A 123 -23.94 13.33 -18.25
C ASP A 123 -23.38 13.92 -16.95
N LEU A 124 -22.09 13.67 -16.72
CA LEU A 124 -21.32 14.18 -15.59
C LEU A 124 -20.20 15.12 -16.05
N SER A 125 -20.30 15.67 -17.27
CA SER A 125 -19.26 16.51 -17.87
C SER A 125 -18.84 17.70 -16.98
N GLU A 126 -19.74 18.23 -16.15
CA GLU A 126 -19.42 19.27 -15.15
C GLU A 126 -18.35 18.82 -14.14
N PHE A 127 -18.26 17.51 -13.88
CA PHE A 127 -17.38 16.89 -12.90
C PHE A 127 -16.19 16.17 -13.57
N ALA A 128 -15.86 16.51 -14.83
CA ALA A 128 -14.72 15.94 -15.53
C ALA A 128 -13.42 16.08 -14.70
N GLY A 129 -12.68 14.98 -14.58
CA GLY A 129 -11.50 14.85 -13.74
C GLY A 129 -11.78 14.54 -12.27
N ALA A 130 -13.03 14.50 -11.80
CA ALA A 130 -13.37 14.02 -10.47
C ALA A 130 -13.42 12.48 -10.40
N THR A 131 -13.11 11.92 -9.23
CA THR A 131 -13.18 10.47 -8.99
C THR A 131 -14.41 10.18 -8.12
N PRO A 132 -15.39 9.39 -8.59
CA PRO A 132 -16.52 8.99 -7.75
C PRO A 132 -16.08 7.93 -6.73
N LEU A 133 -16.30 8.20 -5.44
CA LEU A 133 -16.03 7.28 -4.34
C LEU A 133 -17.34 6.76 -3.77
N GLU A 134 -17.56 5.44 -3.84
CA GLU A 134 -18.80 4.81 -3.35
C GLU A 134 -18.88 4.85 -1.82
N LEU A 135 -19.96 5.36 -1.27
CA LEU A 135 -20.06 5.76 0.15
C LEU A 135 -20.21 4.62 1.16
N PHE A 136 -20.51 3.39 0.73
CA PHE A 136 -20.72 2.24 1.63
C PHE A 136 -19.48 1.34 1.73
N GLY A 137 -18.74 1.20 0.63
CA GLY A 137 -17.57 0.34 0.51
C GLY A 137 -16.29 1.10 0.16
N HIS A 138 -16.36 2.43 0.04
CA HIS A 138 -15.23 3.33 -0.27
C HIS A 138 -14.46 2.91 -1.54
N SER A 139 -15.15 2.25 -2.46
CA SER A 139 -14.57 1.80 -3.71
C SER A 139 -14.48 2.96 -4.68
N GLN A 140 -13.28 3.21 -5.20
CA GLN A 140 -13.07 4.21 -6.24
C GLN A 140 -13.59 3.69 -7.58
N PHE A 141 -14.43 4.49 -8.22
CA PHE A 141 -14.91 4.23 -9.57
C PHE A 141 -14.03 5.01 -10.58
N PRO A 142 -14.06 4.63 -11.88
CA PRO A 142 -13.27 5.32 -12.91
C PRO A 142 -13.46 6.84 -12.88
N VAL A 143 -12.38 7.58 -13.15
CA VAL A 143 -12.41 9.06 -13.24
C VAL A 143 -13.45 9.48 -14.27
N ILE A 144 -14.22 10.51 -13.95
CA ILE A 144 -15.20 11.09 -14.86
C ILE A 144 -14.44 11.76 -16.02
N GLY A 145 -14.66 11.28 -17.25
CA GLY A 145 -14.11 11.88 -18.47
C GLY A 145 -15.10 12.84 -19.14
N ASP A 146 -14.82 13.16 -20.40
CA ASP A 146 -15.70 13.99 -21.24
C ASP A 146 -16.87 13.19 -21.86
N GLU A 147 -16.84 11.86 -21.79
CA GLU A 147 -17.89 10.97 -22.27
C GLU A 147 -18.95 10.66 -21.18
N PRO A 148 -20.21 10.33 -21.56
CA PRO A 148 -21.24 9.95 -20.61
C PRO A 148 -20.80 8.80 -19.68
N TYR A 149 -21.04 8.98 -18.39
CA TYR A 149 -20.59 8.07 -17.36
C TYR A 149 -21.51 6.86 -17.22
N PHE A 150 -21.01 5.68 -17.57
CA PHE A 150 -21.79 4.45 -17.55
C PHE A 150 -21.86 3.80 -16.17
N LEU A 151 -23.07 3.47 -15.71
CA LEU A 151 -23.32 2.70 -14.49
C LEU A 151 -24.24 1.50 -14.76
N SER A 152 -23.94 0.37 -14.11
CA SER A 152 -24.80 -0.81 -14.09
C SER A 152 -25.26 -1.09 -12.66
N LEU A 153 -26.58 -1.14 -12.47
CA LEU A 153 -27.23 -1.32 -11.18
C LEU A 153 -28.02 -2.63 -11.17
N GLY A 154 -27.83 -3.45 -10.14
CA GLY A 154 -28.66 -4.64 -9.89
C GLY A 154 -30.12 -4.30 -9.53
N PRO A 155 -31.03 -5.28 -9.44
CA PRO A 155 -32.41 -5.08 -9.02
C PRO A 155 -32.53 -4.32 -7.70
N HIS A 156 -33.27 -3.21 -7.69
CA HIS A 156 -33.44 -2.33 -6.51
C HIS A 156 -32.14 -1.83 -5.85
N ALA A 157 -30.99 -1.97 -6.54
CA ALA A 157 -29.71 -1.48 -6.07
C ALA A 157 -29.62 0.03 -6.22
N PHE A 158 -28.74 0.63 -5.44
CA PHE A 158 -28.41 2.04 -5.56
C PHE A 158 -26.93 2.25 -5.26
N HIS A 159 -26.39 3.34 -5.79
CA HIS A 159 -25.06 3.85 -5.47
C HIS A 159 -25.17 5.28 -4.99
N TRP A 160 -24.44 5.58 -3.91
CA TRP A 160 -24.19 6.93 -3.46
C TRP A 160 -22.69 7.19 -3.59
N PHE A 161 -22.30 8.18 -4.38
CA PHE A 161 -20.91 8.54 -4.59
C PHE A 161 -20.64 9.93 -4.02
N VAL A 162 -19.55 10.10 -3.29
CA VAL A 162 -18.94 11.42 -3.13
C VAL A 162 -18.09 11.68 -4.37
N LEU A 163 -18.26 12.84 -4.98
CA LEU A 163 -17.43 13.28 -6.09
C LEU A 163 -16.24 14.05 -5.54
N GLU A 164 -15.10 13.38 -5.44
CA GLU A 164 -13.87 14.05 -5.04
C GLU A 164 -13.26 14.73 -6.26
N SER A 165 -13.23 16.06 -6.24
CA SER A 165 -12.41 16.81 -7.18
C SER A 165 -10.96 16.40 -6.95
N SER A 166 -10.32 15.84 -7.97
CA SER A 166 -8.90 15.51 -7.97
C SER A 166 -8.05 16.77 -7.86
N GLN A 167 -8.04 17.43 -6.71
CA GLN A 167 -7.01 18.40 -6.32
C GLN A 167 -5.86 17.73 -5.57
N VAL A 168 -5.85 16.39 -5.49
CA VAL A 168 -4.65 15.64 -5.12
C VAL A 168 -3.85 15.35 -6.38
N GLY A 169 -2.90 16.25 -6.67
CA GLY A 169 -1.63 15.83 -7.24
C GLY A 169 -1.60 15.38 -8.69
N VAL A 170 -2.40 15.98 -9.57
CA VAL A 170 -1.84 16.33 -10.89
C VAL A 170 -0.90 17.50 -10.63
N ALA A 171 0.30 17.19 -10.12
CA ALA A 171 1.49 17.95 -10.47
C ALA A 171 1.79 17.71 -11.97
N GLY A 172 0.79 17.98 -12.82
CA GLY A 172 0.92 18.15 -14.23
C GLY A 172 1.29 19.60 -14.41
N SER A 173 2.60 19.81 -14.50
CA SER A 173 3.23 20.91 -15.24
C SER A 173 2.55 22.27 -15.11
N THR A 174 3.14 23.13 -14.29
CA THR A 174 3.19 24.57 -14.56
C THR A 174 3.66 24.81 -16.00
N GLY A 175 2.76 24.87 -17.00
CA GLY A 175 3.02 25.35 -18.37
C GLY A 175 4.40 25.03 -18.95
N ALA A 176 4.97 23.86 -18.64
CA ALA A 176 6.37 23.57 -18.92
C ALA A 176 6.42 23.06 -20.34
N GLN A 177 6.89 23.90 -21.26
CA GLN A 177 7.19 23.47 -22.62
C GLN A 177 8.05 22.21 -22.57
N LEU A 178 7.62 21.18 -23.31
CA LEU A 178 8.42 19.97 -23.52
C LEU A 178 9.83 20.36 -23.98
N PRO A 179 10.88 19.81 -23.36
CA PRO A 179 12.24 20.07 -23.79
C PRO A 179 12.39 19.72 -25.28
N GLU A 180 13.04 20.58 -26.07
CA GLU A 180 13.26 20.34 -27.50
C GLU A 180 14.75 20.08 -27.78
N LEU A 181 15.03 19.08 -28.61
CA LEU A 181 16.38 18.76 -29.05
C LEU A 181 16.44 18.58 -30.58
N THR A 182 17.30 19.36 -31.23
CA THR A 182 17.55 19.23 -32.68
C THR A 182 18.83 18.43 -32.92
N VAL A 183 18.75 17.41 -33.79
CA VAL A 183 19.89 16.60 -34.22
C VAL A 183 20.11 16.66 -35.73
N ARG A 184 21.38 16.64 -36.16
CA ARG A 184 21.74 16.53 -37.58
C ARG A 184 21.85 15.05 -37.97
N GLY A 185 20.93 14.58 -38.80
CA GLY A 185 20.80 13.18 -39.18
C GLY A 185 19.65 12.48 -38.43
N PRO A 186 19.65 11.14 -38.36
CA PRO A 186 18.53 10.40 -37.80
C PRO A 186 18.35 10.66 -36.30
N TRP A 187 17.13 10.47 -35.80
CA TRP A 187 16.76 10.70 -34.39
C TRP A 187 17.69 9.93 -33.44
N SER A 188 18.14 8.74 -33.86
CA SER A 188 18.99 7.84 -33.08
C SER A 188 20.29 8.48 -32.61
N ARG A 189 20.74 9.53 -33.30
CA ARG A 189 21.91 10.31 -32.90
C ARG A 189 21.66 11.11 -31.64
N ILE A 190 20.44 11.24 -31.10
CA ILE A 190 20.17 12.02 -29.89
C ILE A 190 21.02 11.57 -28.70
N VAL A 191 21.35 10.28 -28.63
CA VAL A 191 22.18 9.68 -27.58
C VAL A 191 23.67 9.62 -27.92
N GLU A 192 24.09 10.13 -29.09
CA GLU A 192 25.50 10.14 -29.50
C GLU A 192 26.24 11.37 -28.95
N GLY A 193 27.38 11.11 -28.32
CA GLY A 193 28.28 12.12 -27.76
C GLY A 193 27.78 12.76 -26.46
N GLN A 194 28.57 13.69 -25.91
CA GLN A 194 28.27 14.38 -24.64
C GLN A 194 27.95 15.86 -24.89
N ARG A 195 26.87 16.11 -25.63
CA ARG A 195 26.47 17.47 -26.01
C ARG A 195 25.88 18.23 -24.81
N PRO A 196 26.24 19.50 -24.56
CA PRO A 196 25.69 20.30 -23.47
C PRO A 196 24.15 20.37 -23.47
N ALA A 197 23.53 20.41 -24.66
CA ALA A 197 22.07 20.41 -24.79
C ALA A 197 21.43 19.10 -24.30
N LEU A 198 22.01 17.95 -24.66
CA LEU A 198 21.53 16.64 -24.20
C LEU A 198 21.65 16.51 -22.69
N LYS A 199 22.77 16.97 -22.11
CA LYS A 199 22.98 16.92 -20.66
C LYS A 199 21.88 17.68 -19.90
N ARG A 200 21.56 18.89 -20.32
CA ARG A 200 20.48 19.71 -19.72
C ARG A 200 19.13 19.03 -19.87
N VAL A 201 18.78 18.58 -21.09
CA VAL A 201 17.50 17.90 -21.32
C VAL A 201 17.37 16.64 -20.46
N LEU A 202 18.43 15.83 -20.33
CA LEU A 202 18.41 14.66 -19.45
C LEU A 202 18.25 15.07 -17.97
N GLN A 203 18.88 16.15 -17.52
CA GLN A 203 18.69 16.66 -16.15
C GLN A 203 17.23 17.03 -15.90
N ASP A 204 16.64 17.82 -16.81
CA ASP A 204 15.26 18.30 -16.70
C ASP A 204 14.26 17.14 -16.76
N VAL A 205 14.44 16.21 -17.71
CA VAL A 205 13.57 15.04 -17.86
C VAL A 205 13.65 14.13 -16.65
N LEU A 206 14.85 13.79 -16.17
CA LEU A 206 15.01 12.88 -15.04
C LEU A 206 14.42 13.45 -13.75
N GLN A 207 14.65 14.73 -13.44
CA GLN A 207 14.17 15.35 -12.21
C GLN A 207 12.64 15.44 -12.12
N THR A 208 11.95 15.46 -13.26
CA THR A 208 10.47 15.48 -13.30
C THR A 208 9.85 14.09 -13.08
N ARG A 209 10.62 13.00 -13.19
CA ARG A 209 10.08 11.64 -13.06
C ARG A 209 9.86 11.25 -11.59
N ARG A 210 8.84 10.44 -11.31
CA ARG A 210 8.59 9.90 -9.95
C ARG A 210 9.64 8.87 -9.54
N TRP A 211 10.15 8.06 -10.48
CA TRP A 211 11.18 7.05 -10.22
C TRP A 211 12.58 7.61 -9.98
N PHE A 212 12.81 8.91 -10.23
CA PHE A 212 14.09 9.55 -9.90
C PHE A 212 14.17 9.77 -8.39
N GLY A 213 14.88 8.89 -7.69
CA GLY A 213 14.94 8.87 -6.22
C GLY A 213 15.75 10.00 -5.58
N ALA A 214 16.47 10.80 -6.37
CA ALA A 214 17.41 11.82 -5.89
C ALA A 214 16.88 13.26 -6.04
N LYS A 215 15.57 13.49 -5.91
CA LYS A 215 14.92 14.81 -6.09
C LYS A 215 15.49 15.91 -5.18
N ASN A 216 15.98 15.52 -4.00
CA ASN A 216 16.53 16.45 -3.01
C ASN A 216 18.04 16.70 -3.19
N ARG A 217 18.70 16.02 -4.14
CA ARG A 217 20.12 16.18 -4.42
C ARG A 217 20.33 17.08 -5.64
N ARG A 218 21.35 17.92 -5.57
CA ARG A 218 21.71 18.76 -6.70
C ARG A 218 22.55 17.94 -7.68
N VAL A 219 22.03 17.76 -8.88
CA VAL A 219 22.74 17.12 -9.99
C VAL A 219 23.84 18.06 -10.48
N SER A 220 25.07 17.56 -10.55
CA SER A 220 26.24 18.29 -11.07
C SER A 220 26.46 18.02 -12.56
N ASP A 221 26.29 16.77 -13.00
CA ASP A 221 26.46 16.36 -14.40
C ASP A 221 25.57 15.16 -14.75
N THR A 222 25.28 15.02 -16.05
CA THR A 222 24.64 13.82 -16.62
C THR A 222 25.42 13.32 -17.82
N GLN A 223 25.57 12.01 -17.95
CA GLN A 223 26.36 11.39 -18.99
C GLN A 223 25.68 10.14 -19.55
N VAL A 224 25.46 10.08 -20.87
CA VAL A 224 25.08 8.83 -21.53
C VAL A 224 26.27 7.85 -21.49
N LEU A 225 26.12 6.76 -20.76
CA LEU A 225 27.13 5.70 -20.67
C LEU A 225 27.09 4.81 -21.90
N ASP A 226 25.91 4.31 -22.25
CA ASP A 226 25.68 3.43 -23.40
C ASP A 226 24.25 3.59 -23.92
N ALA A 227 24.03 3.21 -25.18
CA ALA A 227 22.73 3.13 -25.81
C ALA A 227 22.63 1.83 -26.59
N VAL A 228 21.66 0.99 -26.22
CA VAL A 228 21.46 -0.36 -26.76
C VAL A 228 20.18 -0.37 -27.59
N PRO A 229 20.23 -0.72 -28.89
CA PRO A 229 19.05 -0.71 -29.76
C PRO A 229 18.05 -1.82 -29.40
N ILE A 230 16.76 -1.49 -29.50
CA ILE A 230 15.63 -2.41 -29.50
C ILE A 230 14.90 -2.19 -30.83
N GLY A 231 15.12 -3.07 -31.81
CA GLY A 231 14.66 -2.80 -33.17
C GLY A 231 15.28 -1.53 -33.76
N ASP A 232 14.52 -0.82 -34.60
CA ASP A 232 15.00 0.35 -35.35
C ASP A 232 14.66 1.70 -34.68
N ASP A 233 13.55 1.77 -33.94
CA ASP A 233 12.96 3.00 -33.42
C ASP A 233 12.99 3.12 -31.88
N ALA A 234 13.52 2.12 -31.17
CA ALA A 234 13.66 2.14 -29.71
C ALA A 234 15.09 1.82 -29.24
N ARG A 235 15.45 2.34 -28.06
CA ARG A 235 16.78 2.17 -27.43
C ARG A 235 16.65 2.11 -25.90
N ILE A 236 17.46 1.28 -25.25
CA ILE A 236 17.73 1.38 -23.81
C ILE A 236 18.95 2.26 -23.61
N VAL A 237 18.78 3.39 -22.93
CA VAL A 237 19.85 4.35 -22.65
C VAL A 237 20.26 4.24 -21.19
N LEU A 238 21.56 4.07 -20.94
CA LEU A 238 22.12 4.13 -19.60
C LEU A 238 22.66 5.53 -19.35
N VAL A 239 22.12 6.22 -18.35
CA VAL A 239 22.49 7.58 -18.00
C VAL A 239 23.13 7.60 -16.62
N ARG A 240 24.39 8.00 -16.53
CA ARG A 240 25.06 8.28 -15.26
C ARG A 240 24.71 9.69 -14.81
N VAL A 241 24.30 9.82 -13.56
CA VAL A 241 23.98 11.08 -12.91
C VAL A 241 25.00 11.30 -11.80
N GLU A 242 25.73 12.41 -11.89
CA GLU A 242 26.65 12.85 -10.85
C GLU A 242 26.01 13.94 -10.02
N TYR A 243 26.32 13.96 -8.73
CA TYR A 243 25.76 14.91 -7.77
C TYR A 243 26.88 15.74 -7.17
N PHE A 244 26.55 16.91 -6.62
CA PHE A 244 27.52 17.71 -5.88
C PHE A 244 27.96 17.06 -4.57
N ASP A 245 27.13 16.15 -4.04
CA ASP A 245 27.31 15.41 -2.81
C ASP A 245 26.98 13.93 -3.04
N GLY A 246 27.81 13.01 -2.51
CA GLY A 246 27.57 11.55 -2.56
C GLY A 246 28.00 10.86 -3.86
N GLU A 247 27.63 9.58 -3.99
CA GLU A 247 28.02 8.74 -5.13
C GLU A 247 27.17 9.00 -6.38
N ALA A 248 27.78 8.74 -7.54
CA ALA A 248 27.09 8.78 -8.83
C ALA A 248 26.13 7.60 -8.98
N GLU A 249 25.01 7.83 -9.66
CA GLU A 249 23.96 6.83 -9.88
C GLU A 249 23.81 6.54 -11.38
N THR A 250 23.43 5.32 -11.73
CA THR A 250 23.15 4.95 -13.13
C THR A 250 21.66 4.67 -13.28
N TYR A 251 21.02 5.37 -14.21
CA TYR A 251 19.60 5.23 -14.53
C TYR A 251 19.41 4.61 -15.91
N LEU A 252 18.40 3.76 -16.04
CA LEU A 252 17.96 3.13 -17.26
C LEU A 252 16.76 3.89 -17.82
N VAL A 253 16.91 4.41 -19.03
CA VAL A 253 15.91 5.23 -19.74
C VAL A 253 15.63 4.59 -21.10
N PRO A 254 14.62 3.70 -21.19
CA PRO A 254 14.14 3.17 -22.46
C PRO A 254 13.41 4.27 -23.22
N ILE A 255 13.89 4.59 -24.43
CA ILE A 255 13.35 5.65 -25.28
C ILE A 255 12.88 5.07 -26.60
N ARG A 256 11.77 5.60 -27.12
CA ARG A 256 11.29 5.34 -28.47
C ARG A 256 11.03 6.64 -29.19
N TYR A 257 11.36 6.70 -30.48
CA TYR A 257 10.95 7.80 -31.34
C TYR A 257 9.60 7.53 -32.00
N LEU A 258 8.69 8.50 -31.88
CA LEU A 258 7.42 8.51 -32.59
C LEU A 258 7.35 9.75 -33.48
N PRO A 259 7.03 9.61 -34.78
CA PRO A 259 6.66 10.74 -35.64
C PRO A 259 5.52 11.58 -35.05
N ALA A 260 5.51 12.89 -35.33
CA ALA A 260 4.57 13.83 -34.70
C ALA A 260 3.08 13.54 -34.95
N ASP A 261 2.75 12.85 -36.04
CA ASP A 261 1.41 12.40 -36.40
C ASP A 261 0.94 11.16 -35.63
N LEU A 262 1.84 10.43 -35.00
CA LEU A 262 1.58 9.19 -34.27
C LEU A 262 1.79 9.32 -32.75
N GLY A 263 2.37 10.43 -32.29
CA GLY A 263 2.71 10.65 -30.88
C GLY A 263 1.70 11.51 -30.15
N ASP A 264 1.47 11.17 -28.88
CA ASP A 264 0.75 12.01 -27.93
C ASP A 264 1.76 12.90 -27.18
N GLU A 265 1.56 14.22 -27.26
CA GLU A 265 2.39 15.21 -26.57
C GLU A 265 2.32 15.03 -25.03
N GLY A 266 1.18 14.58 -24.50
CA GLY A 266 1.00 14.33 -23.06
C GLY A 266 1.87 13.19 -22.50
N ALA A 267 2.25 12.23 -23.34
CA ALA A 267 3.08 11.09 -22.97
C ALA A 267 4.58 11.28 -23.30
N ALA A 268 4.96 12.42 -23.91
CA ALA A 268 6.30 12.67 -24.38
C ALA A 268 7.29 13.01 -23.24
N LEU A 269 8.52 12.50 -23.37
CA LEU A 269 9.66 12.91 -22.56
C LEU A 269 10.31 14.18 -23.12
N LEU A 270 10.45 14.29 -24.44
CA LEU A 270 10.99 15.46 -25.13
C LEU A 270 10.61 15.48 -26.62
N ARG A 271 10.63 16.66 -27.24
CA ARG A 271 10.40 16.86 -28.68
C ARG A 271 11.72 16.82 -29.44
N VAL A 272 11.75 16.10 -30.57
CA VAL A 272 12.95 15.96 -31.41
C VAL A 272 12.69 16.47 -32.81
N ARG A 273 13.62 17.30 -33.31
CA ARG A 273 13.72 17.61 -34.73
C ARG A 273 14.95 16.94 -35.31
N SER A 274 14.75 16.07 -36.30
CA SER A 274 15.80 15.27 -36.94
C SER A 274 15.72 15.40 -38.47
N SER A 275 16.59 14.70 -39.21
CA SER A 275 16.46 14.59 -40.67
C SER A 275 15.23 13.79 -41.11
N GLU A 276 14.61 13.04 -40.20
CA GLU A 276 13.42 12.22 -40.45
C GLU A 276 12.11 13.01 -40.18
N GLY A 277 12.23 14.25 -39.70
CA GLY A 277 11.10 15.13 -39.38
C GLY A 277 11.03 15.52 -37.91
N GLU A 278 9.89 16.07 -37.52
CA GLU A 278 9.54 16.35 -36.13
C GLU A 278 8.86 15.15 -35.51
N GLY A 279 9.12 14.90 -34.23
CA GLY A 279 8.49 13.84 -33.48
C GLY A 279 8.78 13.93 -31.99
N PHE A 280 8.38 12.90 -31.26
CA PHE A 280 8.46 12.82 -29.81
C PHE A 280 9.33 11.64 -29.40
N ILE A 281 10.07 11.81 -28.30
CA ILE A 281 10.64 10.69 -27.57
C ILE A 281 9.71 10.35 -26.43
N VAL A 282 9.30 9.10 -26.36
CA VAL A 282 8.42 8.56 -25.33
C VAL A 282 9.12 7.43 -24.57
N ASP A 283 8.54 7.00 -23.45
CA ASP A 283 9.04 5.84 -22.72
C ASP A 283 8.77 4.55 -23.51
N ALA A 284 9.84 3.87 -23.92
CA ALA A 284 9.70 2.69 -24.77
C ALA A 284 8.95 1.54 -24.08
N VAL A 285 8.99 1.44 -22.74
CA VAL A 285 8.33 0.35 -21.99
C VAL A 285 6.82 0.44 -22.08
N ALA A 286 6.26 1.61 -22.43
CA ALA A 286 4.82 1.77 -22.63
C ALA A 286 4.29 1.04 -23.89
N HIS A 287 5.16 0.64 -24.82
CA HIS A 287 4.77 0.07 -26.10
C HIS A 287 4.85 -1.47 -26.13
N GLU A 288 3.80 -2.10 -26.67
CA GLU A 288 3.60 -3.56 -26.65
C GLU A 288 4.70 -4.36 -27.38
N ASP A 289 5.16 -3.88 -28.54
CA ASP A 289 6.25 -4.50 -29.30
C ASP A 289 7.58 -4.49 -28.54
N VAL A 290 7.87 -3.40 -27.81
CA VAL A 290 9.05 -3.30 -26.93
C VAL A 290 8.91 -4.25 -25.74
N GLN A 291 7.74 -4.28 -25.11
CA GLN A 291 7.43 -5.22 -24.03
C GLN A 291 7.67 -6.67 -24.50
N ARG A 292 7.13 -7.05 -25.66
CA ARG A 292 7.33 -8.38 -26.26
C ARG A 292 8.81 -8.65 -26.55
N ALA A 293 9.54 -7.68 -27.10
CA ALA A 293 10.97 -7.82 -27.38
C ALA A 293 11.80 -8.07 -26.10
N LEU A 294 11.44 -7.44 -24.98
CA LEU A 294 12.09 -7.68 -23.69
C LEU A 294 11.84 -9.11 -23.19
N LEU A 295 10.60 -9.61 -23.28
CA LEU A 295 10.30 -11.00 -22.89
C LEU A 295 11.03 -12.00 -23.80
N GLU A 296 11.05 -11.73 -25.11
CA GLU A 296 11.74 -12.55 -26.11
C GLU A 296 13.24 -12.64 -25.82
N LEU A 297 13.85 -11.53 -25.40
CA LEU A 297 15.26 -11.46 -25.03
C LEU A 297 15.59 -12.51 -23.95
N VAL A 298 14.73 -12.65 -22.94
CA VAL A 298 14.86 -13.65 -21.86
C VAL A 298 14.55 -15.05 -22.38
N ALA A 299 13.38 -15.24 -22.99
CA ALA A 299 12.88 -16.54 -23.44
C ALA A 299 13.85 -17.26 -24.39
N ARG A 300 14.38 -16.51 -25.37
CA ARG A 300 15.31 -17.00 -26.40
C ARG A 300 16.78 -16.79 -26.06
N ARG A 301 17.10 -16.27 -24.87
CA ARG A 301 18.47 -16.00 -24.38
C ARG A 301 19.30 -15.18 -25.37
N ARG A 302 18.67 -14.15 -25.96
CA ARG A 302 19.31 -13.29 -26.96
C ARG A 302 20.18 -12.23 -26.29
N THR A 303 20.94 -11.51 -27.10
CA THR A 303 21.79 -10.40 -26.65
C THR A 303 21.74 -9.27 -27.67
N TRP A 304 21.49 -8.05 -27.19
CA TRP A 304 21.56 -6.82 -27.97
C TRP A 304 22.88 -6.10 -27.65
N LYS A 305 23.61 -5.70 -28.69
CA LYS A 305 24.88 -5.01 -28.55
C LYS A 305 24.66 -3.51 -28.54
N GLY A 306 25.16 -2.85 -27.50
CA GLY A 306 25.25 -1.40 -27.42
C GLY A 306 26.55 -0.87 -28.01
N THR A 307 26.81 0.40 -27.75
CA THR A 307 28.05 1.09 -28.12
C THR A 307 29.23 0.71 -27.23
N LYS A 308 28.99 0.38 -25.94
CA LYS A 308 30.04 0.05 -24.96
C LYS A 308 29.84 -1.25 -24.20
N GLY A 309 28.67 -1.85 -24.29
CA GLY A 309 28.31 -3.09 -23.61
C GLY A 309 27.25 -3.87 -24.37
N SER A 310 26.56 -4.74 -23.66
CA SER A 310 25.46 -5.53 -24.22
C SER A 310 24.38 -5.77 -23.18
N ILE A 311 23.14 -5.90 -23.62
CA ILE A 311 22.02 -6.32 -22.79
C ILE A 311 21.63 -7.73 -23.22
N GLY A 312 21.60 -8.67 -22.28
CA GLY A 312 21.31 -10.08 -22.56
C GLY A 312 20.28 -10.66 -21.62
N GLY A 313 19.42 -11.52 -22.14
CA GLY A 313 18.42 -12.23 -21.36
C GLY A 313 18.92 -13.58 -20.86
N VAL A 314 18.52 -13.94 -19.65
CA VAL A 314 18.85 -15.21 -18.99
C VAL A 314 17.56 -15.86 -18.52
N ALA A 315 17.20 -17.00 -19.10
CA ALA A 315 16.10 -17.84 -18.62
C ALA A 315 16.62 -18.93 -17.68
N LEU A 316 16.05 -19.01 -16.48
CA LEU A 316 16.39 -20.02 -15.48
C LEU A 316 15.97 -21.44 -15.94
N PRO A 317 16.58 -22.50 -15.38
CA PRO A 317 16.29 -23.87 -15.78
C PRO A 317 14.79 -24.20 -15.71
N GLY A 318 14.26 -24.81 -16.78
CA GLY A 318 12.84 -25.17 -16.87
C GLY A 318 11.88 -24.07 -17.33
N PHE A 319 12.33 -22.82 -17.45
CA PHE A 319 11.47 -21.69 -17.83
C PHE A 319 11.60 -21.23 -19.28
N SER A 320 12.74 -21.45 -19.94
CA SER A 320 12.96 -20.99 -21.33
C SER A 320 11.89 -21.49 -22.32
N SER A 321 11.49 -22.77 -22.23
CA SER A 321 10.42 -23.33 -23.08
C SER A 321 9.04 -22.77 -22.74
N ARG A 322 8.74 -22.56 -21.45
CA ARG A 322 7.47 -21.97 -21.00
C ARG A 322 7.32 -20.52 -21.48
N LEU A 323 8.34 -19.71 -21.24
CA LEU A 323 8.39 -18.32 -21.70
C LEU A 323 8.28 -18.25 -23.23
N SER A 324 8.94 -19.17 -23.95
CA SER A 324 8.91 -19.17 -25.42
C SER A 324 7.56 -19.56 -26.00
N ALA A 325 6.82 -20.48 -25.36
CA ALA A 325 5.47 -20.86 -25.78
C ALA A 325 4.49 -19.69 -25.62
N ASP A 326 4.69 -18.87 -24.59
CA ASP A 326 3.77 -17.80 -24.21
C ASP A 326 3.99 -16.48 -24.98
N LEU A 327 5.14 -16.34 -25.67
CA LEU A 327 5.55 -15.10 -26.35
C LEU A 327 4.54 -14.56 -27.36
N ASP A 328 3.91 -15.46 -28.11
CA ASP A 328 2.99 -15.10 -29.21
C ASP A 328 1.52 -15.19 -28.78
N GLU A 329 1.24 -15.73 -27.58
CA GLU A 329 -0.12 -16.00 -27.09
C GLU A 329 -0.60 -14.95 -26.08
N LEU A 330 0.31 -14.32 -25.32
CA LEU A 330 -0.07 -13.45 -24.22
C LEU A 330 0.01 -11.96 -24.61
N PRO A 331 -1.08 -11.18 -24.45
CA PRO A 331 -1.00 -9.73 -24.58
C PRO A 331 -0.10 -9.16 -23.48
N SER A 332 0.67 -8.12 -23.79
CA SER A 332 1.47 -7.41 -22.79
C SER A 332 0.88 -6.05 -22.44
N ARG A 333 1.01 -5.66 -21.17
CA ARG A 333 0.51 -4.38 -20.67
C ARG A 333 1.43 -3.84 -19.58
N ALA A 334 1.91 -2.62 -19.74
CA ALA A 334 2.60 -1.90 -18.68
C ALA A 334 1.60 -1.54 -17.57
N PHE A 335 2.02 -1.66 -16.31
CA PHE A 335 1.23 -1.17 -15.19
C PHE A 335 1.11 0.35 -15.25
N PRO A 336 -0.11 0.93 -15.10
CA PRO A 336 -0.27 2.37 -14.98
C PRO A 336 0.27 2.84 -13.63
N GLY A 337 1.12 3.87 -13.65
CA GLY A 337 1.72 4.49 -12.45
C GLY A 337 3.25 4.41 -12.41
N GLU A 338 3.91 5.56 -12.24
CA GLU A 338 5.37 5.59 -12.04
C GLU A 338 5.73 5.24 -10.59
N GLN A 339 6.09 3.98 -10.34
CA GLN A 339 6.80 3.54 -9.13
C GLN A 339 8.33 3.69 -9.31
N SER A 340 9.16 3.25 -8.36
CA SER A 340 10.63 3.21 -8.51
C SER A 340 11.12 2.40 -9.72
N ASN A 341 10.27 1.52 -10.22
CA ASN A 341 10.51 0.62 -11.35
C ASN A 341 9.33 0.64 -12.32
N SER A 342 9.50 0.06 -13.51
CA SER A 342 8.40 -0.15 -14.46
C SER A 342 8.05 -1.62 -14.55
N SER A 343 6.78 -1.96 -14.38
CA SER A 343 6.30 -3.34 -14.41
C SER A 343 5.48 -3.61 -15.67
N VAL A 344 5.73 -4.74 -16.31
CA VAL A 344 5.02 -5.21 -17.51
C VAL A 344 4.39 -6.55 -17.20
N LEU A 345 3.08 -6.66 -17.38
CA LEU A 345 2.34 -7.91 -17.32
C LEU A 345 2.31 -8.57 -18.70
N TYR A 346 2.45 -9.89 -18.75
CA TYR A 346 2.23 -10.70 -19.94
C TYR A 346 1.11 -11.70 -19.63
N GLY A 347 -0.09 -11.38 -20.10
CA GLY A 347 -1.34 -12.05 -19.72
C GLY A 347 -1.50 -12.09 -18.20
N ASN A 348 -1.94 -13.25 -17.68
CA ASN A 348 -2.00 -13.55 -16.26
C ASN A 348 -0.86 -14.48 -15.79
N ARG A 349 0.21 -14.63 -16.59
CA ARG A 349 1.23 -15.65 -16.35
C ARG A 349 2.56 -15.09 -15.89
N TRP A 350 2.99 -13.95 -16.43
CA TRP A 350 4.28 -13.37 -16.11
C TRP A 350 4.20 -11.89 -15.79
N ILE A 351 5.08 -11.47 -14.89
CA ILE A 351 5.37 -10.06 -14.63
C ILE A 351 6.86 -9.84 -14.81
N MET A 352 7.22 -8.76 -15.52
CA MET A 352 8.58 -8.28 -15.63
C MET A 352 8.73 -6.94 -14.93
N LYS A 353 9.63 -6.87 -13.97
CA LYS A 353 10.01 -5.63 -13.27
C LYS A 353 11.29 -5.10 -13.90
N VAL A 354 11.19 -3.96 -14.57
CA VAL A 354 12.30 -3.24 -15.23
C VAL A 354 12.82 -2.17 -14.28
N TYR A 355 14.08 -2.33 -13.84
CA TYR A 355 14.68 -1.43 -12.87
C TYR A 355 15.10 -0.11 -13.52
N ARG A 356 14.64 1.02 -12.97
CA ARG A 356 15.00 2.36 -13.47
C ARG A 356 16.35 2.83 -12.93
N ARG A 357 16.73 2.41 -11.73
CA ARG A 357 18.05 2.66 -11.15
C ARG A 357 18.85 1.35 -11.13
N LEU A 358 20.01 1.36 -11.78
CA LEU A 358 20.88 0.20 -11.87
C LEU A 358 21.98 0.27 -10.82
N TYR A 359 22.30 -0.90 -10.25
CA TYR A 359 23.43 -1.08 -9.36
C TYR A 359 24.42 -2.04 -10.00
N VAL A 360 25.71 -1.86 -9.69
CA VAL A 360 26.76 -2.80 -10.12
C VAL A 360 26.66 -4.07 -9.27
N GLY A 361 26.60 -5.23 -9.91
CA GLY A 361 26.38 -6.52 -9.26
C GLY A 361 24.95 -7.03 -9.41
N GLU A 362 24.69 -8.18 -8.77
CA GLU A 362 23.37 -8.80 -8.75
C GLU A 362 22.40 -7.98 -7.87
N ASN A 363 21.20 -7.72 -8.38
CA ASN A 363 20.16 -7.03 -7.63
C ASN A 363 19.66 -7.92 -6.46
N PRO A 364 19.45 -7.37 -5.25
CA PRO A 364 19.02 -8.15 -4.08
C PRO A 364 17.69 -8.88 -4.27
N ASP A 365 16.77 -8.29 -5.04
CA ASP A 365 15.47 -8.86 -5.36
C ASP A 365 15.62 -10.12 -6.22
N LEU A 366 16.49 -10.07 -7.25
CA LEU A 366 16.86 -11.25 -8.03
C LEU A 366 17.57 -12.31 -7.16
N GLU A 367 18.53 -11.87 -6.35
CA GLU A 367 19.34 -12.74 -5.49
C GLU A 367 18.45 -13.54 -4.52
N LEU A 368 17.61 -12.85 -3.75
CA LEU A 368 16.75 -13.44 -2.72
C LEU A 368 15.55 -14.18 -3.30
N SER A 369 14.87 -13.62 -4.31
CA SER A 369 13.73 -14.31 -4.96
C SER A 369 14.18 -15.64 -5.57
N ARG A 370 15.35 -15.67 -6.22
CA ARG A 370 15.91 -16.92 -6.77
C ARG A 370 16.30 -17.90 -5.66
N TYR A 371 16.96 -17.43 -4.60
CA TYR A 371 17.35 -18.30 -3.49
C TYR A 371 16.13 -18.92 -2.80
N LEU A 372 15.11 -18.11 -2.50
CA LEU A 372 13.87 -18.57 -1.85
C LEU A 372 13.09 -19.54 -2.74
N SER A 373 12.83 -19.17 -4.00
CA SER A 373 11.98 -19.97 -4.89
C SER A 373 12.67 -21.24 -5.41
N GLU A 374 13.94 -21.16 -5.81
CA GLU A 374 14.61 -22.28 -6.50
C GLU A 374 15.47 -23.13 -5.55
N THR A 375 16.14 -22.53 -4.56
CA THR A 375 17.00 -23.28 -3.62
C THR A 375 16.21 -23.76 -2.40
N ARG A 376 15.43 -22.88 -1.78
CA ARG A 376 14.68 -23.19 -0.55
C ARG A 376 13.27 -23.71 -0.83
N LYS A 377 12.76 -23.51 -2.05
CA LYS A 377 11.39 -23.86 -2.46
C LYS A 377 10.34 -23.27 -1.52
N PHE A 378 10.58 -22.05 -1.04
CA PHE A 378 9.63 -21.31 -0.22
C PHE A 378 8.40 -20.98 -1.10
N PRO A 379 7.19 -21.48 -0.75
CA PRO A 379 6.05 -21.41 -1.67
C PRO A 379 5.36 -20.04 -1.67
N HIS A 380 5.64 -19.17 -0.69
CA HIS A 380 4.98 -17.87 -0.52
C HIS A 380 5.80 -16.73 -1.12
N THR A 381 6.48 -16.99 -2.24
CA THR A 381 7.13 -15.96 -3.05
C THR A 381 7.03 -16.34 -4.54
N PRO A 382 6.91 -15.37 -5.47
CA PRO A 382 6.83 -15.67 -6.90
C PRO A 382 8.11 -16.34 -7.40
N ARG A 383 7.97 -17.38 -8.22
CA ARG A 383 9.14 -18.03 -8.83
C ARG A 383 9.78 -17.12 -9.86
N THR A 384 11.09 -17.01 -9.81
CA THR A 384 11.85 -16.29 -10.83
C THR A 384 12.00 -17.16 -12.08
N ALA A 385 11.52 -16.67 -13.22
CA ALA A 385 11.62 -17.36 -14.51
C ALA A 385 12.90 -16.99 -15.26
N GLY A 386 13.38 -15.76 -15.08
CA GLY A 386 14.56 -15.24 -15.75
C GLY A 386 14.82 -13.78 -15.41
N PHE A 387 15.82 -13.21 -16.05
CA PHE A 387 16.22 -11.80 -15.84
C PHE A 387 16.97 -11.28 -17.07
N ILE A 388 17.10 -9.95 -17.14
CA ILE A 388 17.89 -9.24 -18.15
C ILE A 388 19.07 -8.59 -17.43
N GLU A 389 20.26 -8.65 -18.02
CA GLU A 389 21.46 -7.99 -17.49
C GLU A 389 22.10 -7.09 -18.54
N TYR A 390 22.63 -5.96 -18.08
CA TYR A 390 23.60 -5.17 -18.81
C TYR A 390 25.01 -5.62 -18.44
N ARG A 391 25.83 -5.93 -19.45
CA ARG A 391 27.24 -6.28 -19.32
C ARG A 391 28.10 -5.22 -20.01
N PRO A 392 28.82 -4.37 -19.26
CA PRO A 392 29.76 -3.44 -19.88
C PRO A 392 30.95 -4.20 -20.47
N ALA A 393 31.68 -3.59 -21.42
CA ALA A 393 32.91 -4.19 -21.96
C ALA A 393 34.00 -4.41 -20.87
N LEU A 394 34.00 -3.57 -19.84
CA LEU A 394 34.86 -3.65 -18.66
C LEU A 394 34.03 -3.40 -17.41
N GLY A 395 34.10 -4.30 -16.43
CA GLY A 395 33.38 -4.19 -15.16
C GLY A 395 32.44 -5.36 -14.89
N SER A 396 31.66 -5.24 -13.81
CA SER A 396 30.67 -6.25 -13.41
C SER A 396 29.31 -6.01 -14.07
N PRO A 397 28.50 -7.06 -14.27
CA PRO A 397 27.14 -6.92 -14.79
C PRO A 397 26.23 -6.16 -13.83
N SER A 398 25.13 -5.64 -14.37
CA SER A 398 24.03 -5.03 -13.63
C SER A 398 22.70 -5.66 -14.05
N THR A 399 21.86 -6.03 -13.09
CA THR A 399 20.51 -6.53 -13.38
C THR A 399 19.64 -5.38 -13.90
N VAL A 400 19.06 -5.54 -15.09
CA VAL A 400 18.18 -4.58 -15.77
C VAL A 400 16.71 -4.87 -15.50
N ALA A 401 16.32 -6.15 -15.51
CA ALA A 401 14.95 -6.56 -15.23
C ALA A 401 14.90 -7.97 -14.66
N ILE A 402 13.85 -8.29 -13.91
CA ILE A 402 13.50 -9.66 -13.50
C ILE A 402 12.18 -10.08 -14.12
N VAL A 403 12.03 -11.36 -14.43
CA VAL A 403 10.77 -11.98 -14.87
C VAL A 403 10.36 -13.01 -13.83
N GLN A 404 9.15 -12.88 -13.31
CA GLN A 404 8.57 -13.76 -12.31
C GLN A 404 7.19 -14.27 -12.76
N GLU A 405 6.77 -15.39 -12.18
CA GLU A 405 5.38 -15.85 -12.29
C GLU A 405 4.45 -14.76 -11.73
N GLN A 406 3.39 -14.43 -12.47
CA GLN A 406 2.38 -13.48 -12.01
C GLN A 406 1.49 -14.17 -10.97
N VAL A 407 1.30 -13.50 -9.83
CA VAL A 407 0.45 -14.00 -8.75
C VAL A 407 -0.97 -13.48 -8.95
N GLU A 408 -1.95 -14.36 -9.11
CA GLU A 408 -3.36 -13.98 -9.03
C GLU A 408 -3.68 -13.57 -7.59
N ASN A 409 -4.12 -12.33 -7.40
CA ASN A 409 -4.33 -11.72 -6.09
C ASN A 409 -5.51 -10.75 -6.12
N SER A 410 -6.04 -10.43 -4.93
CA SER A 410 -7.14 -9.49 -4.71
C SER A 410 -6.65 -8.08 -4.33
N GLY A 411 -5.33 -7.83 -4.39
CA GLY A 411 -4.69 -6.61 -3.94
C GLY A 411 -3.48 -6.88 -3.03
N ASP A 412 -2.81 -5.79 -2.63
CA ASP A 412 -1.82 -5.85 -1.56
C ASP A 412 -2.48 -5.95 -0.18
N ALA A 413 -1.71 -6.39 0.81
CA ALA A 413 -2.19 -6.52 2.17
C ALA A 413 -2.45 -5.15 2.81
N TRP A 414 -1.84 -4.07 2.31
CA TRP A 414 -2.08 -2.73 2.85
C TRP A 414 -3.54 -2.30 2.61
N GLN A 415 -4.03 -2.40 1.37
CA GLN A 415 -5.40 -2.05 1.04
C GLN A 415 -6.40 -2.94 1.78
N LEU A 416 -6.12 -4.25 1.87
CA LEU A 416 -6.93 -5.19 2.66
C LEU A 416 -7.05 -4.72 4.12
N THR A 417 -5.92 -4.35 4.75
CA THR A 417 -5.89 -3.89 6.14
C THR A 417 -6.66 -2.60 6.35
N VAL A 418 -6.43 -1.62 5.48
CA VAL A 418 -7.09 -0.31 5.57
C VAL A 418 -8.60 -0.48 5.38
N ASP A 419 -9.05 -1.24 4.38
CA ASP A 419 -10.48 -1.49 4.16
C ASP A 419 -11.16 -2.16 5.36
N GLU A 420 -10.52 -3.16 5.97
CA GLU A 420 -11.05 -3.82 7.17
C GLU A 420 -11.08 -2.91 8.39
N LEU A 421 -10.07 -2.03 8.55
CA LEU A 421 -10.06 -1.00 9.58
C LEU A 421 -11.18 0.02 9.39
N GLY A 422 -11.45 0.43 8.15
CA GLY A 422 -12.58 1.28 7.81
C GLY A 422 -13.90 0.65 8.26
N ARG A 423 -14.12 -0.63 7.89
CA ARG A 423 -15.29 -1.41 8.32
C ARG A 423 -15.36 -1.57 9.84
N PHE A 424 -14.22 -1.73 10.51
CA PHE A 424 -14.14 -1.81 11.97
C PHE A 424 -14.59 -0.49 12.61
N PHE A 425 -14.05 0.65 12.18
CA PHE A 425 -14.45 1.96 12.70
C PHE A 425 -15.93 2.27 12.45
N GLU A 426 -16.48 1.93 11.27
CA GLU A 426 -17.91 2.06 11.01
C GLU A 426 -18.78 1.29 12.02
N ARG A 427 -18.37 0.07 12.40
CA ARG A 427 -19.08 -0.72 13.42
C ARG A 427 -19.02 -0.04 14.78
N ILE A 428 -17.84 0.43 15.19
CA ILE A 428 -17.65 1.14 16.46
C ILE A 428 -18.53 2.39 16.56
N ILE A 429 -18.60 3.20 15.50
CA ILE A 429 -19.43 4.42 15.46
C ILE A 429 -20.93 4.09 15.54
N THR A 430 -21.36 2.95 14.99
CA THR A 430 -22.78 2.56 14.93
C THR A 430 -23.25 1.69 16.10
N SER A 431 -22.31 1.16 16.90
CA SER A 431 -22.57 0.42 18.14
C SER A 431 -22.69 1.34 19.36
N GLU A 432 -23.40 0.90 20.40
CA GLU A 432 -23.22 1.54 21.72
C GLU A 432 -21.81 1.21 22.20
N GLN A 433 -21.01 2.24 22.45
CA GLN A 433 -19.60 2.07 22.82
C GLN A 433 -19.51 1.33 24.15
N ASP A 434 -19.00 0.10 24.12
CA ASP A 434 -18.75 -0.67 25.31
C ASP A 434 -17.36 -0.34 25.88
N GLU A 435 -17.32 0.57 26.86
CA GLU A 435 -16.10 0.88 27.60
C GLU A 435 -15.46 -0.35 28.27
N GLN A 436 -16.22 -1.43 28.50
CA GLN A 436 -15.66 -2.67 29.05
C GLN A 436 -14.80 -3.40 28.01
N LEU A 437 -15.17 -3.34 26.73
CA LEU A 437 -14.40 -3.94 25.66
C LEU A 437 -13.05 -3.24 25.45
N LEU A 438 -12.99 -1.91 25.58
CA LEU A 438 -11.71 -1.17 25.56
C LEU A 438 -10.76 -1.58 26.69
N ARG A 439 -11.29 -2.07 27.82
CA ARG A 439 -10.47 -2.59 28.94
C ARG A 439 -9.87 -3.96 28.63
N LEU A 440 -10.44 -4.72 27.69
CA LEU A 440 -9.87 -5.96 27.17
C LEU A 440 -8.76 -5.63 26.18
N GLN A 441 -7.63 -5.13 26.68
CA GLN A 441 -6.43 -4.85 25.90
C GLN A 441 -5.25 -5.64 26.46
N PRO A 442 -4.32 -6.12 25.61
CA PRO A 442 -3.06 -6.67 26.08
C PRO A 442 -2.32 -5.66 26.96
N ALA A 443 -1.58 -6.14 27.96
CA ALA A 443 -0.81 -5.29 28.86
C ALA A 443 0.09 -4.33 28.06
N ALA A 444 0.13 -3.06 28.46
CA ALA A 444 0.82 -2.00 27.71
C ALA A 444 2.36 -2.14 27.73
N ASP A 445 2.88 -2.92 28.67
CA ASP A 445 4.29 -2.86 29.07
C ASP A 445 5.20 -3.79 28.27
N HIS A 446 4.62 -4.75 27.53
CA HIS A 446 5.35 -5.77 26.77
C HIS A 446 4.74 -5.94 25.37
N LEU A 447 5.61 -6.18 24.38
CA LEU A 447 5.19 -6.72 23.10
C LEU A 447 4.41 -8.02 23.38
N PRO A 448 3.13 -8.12 22.97
CA PRO A 448 2.22 -9.17 23.41
C PRO A 448 2.58 -10.55 22.84
N ALA A 449 3.63 -11.17 23.38
CA ALA A 449 3.89 -12.59 23.25
C ALA A 449 2.92 -13.37 24.16
N ASP A 450 2.41 -14.50 23.67
CA ASP A 450 1.42 -15.38 24.31
C ASP A 450 0.01 -14.78 24.52
N VAL A 451 -0.35 -13.80 23.70
CA VAL A 451 -1.69 -13.18 23.71
C VAL A 451 -2.73 -13.98 22.91
N VAL A 452 -3.70 -14.53 23.62
CA VAL A 452 -4.88 -15.18 23.03
C VAL A 452 -6.04 -14.20 23.07
N ALA A 453 -6.56 -13.84 21.89
CA ALA A 453 -7.74 -12.98 21.79
C ALA A 453 -8.97 -13.72 22.38
N PRO A 454 -9.69 -13.11 23.35
CA PRO A 454 -10.93 -13.67 23.84
C PRO A 454 -12.05 -13.56 22.78
N PRO A 455 -13.15 -14.34 22.92
CA PRO A 455 -14.23 -14.39 21.92
C PRO A 455 -14.80 -13.01 21.53
N GLU A 456 -14.89 -12.09 22.49
CA GLU A 456 -15.39 -10.73 22.29
C GLU A 456 -14.50 -9.92 21.34
N VAL A 457 -13.18 -10.14 21.40
CA VAL A 457 -12.21 -9.49 20.50
C VAL A 457 -12.32 -10.09 19.10
N HIS A 458 -12.49 -11.41 19.00
CA HIS A 458 -12.71 -12.11 17.74
C HIS A 458 -13.97 -11.63 17.01
N GLU A 459 -15.06 -11.41 17.74
CA GLU A 459 -16.31 -10.91 17.17
C GLU A 459 -16.14 -9.49 16.58
N GLN A 460 -15.29 -8.67 17.20
CA GLN A 460 -15.15 -7.25 16.87
C GLN A 460 -14.15 -6.99 15.75
N ILE A 461 -12.95 -7.59 15.84
CA ILE A 461 -11.93 -7.48 14.78
C ILE A 461 -12.30 -8.38 13.60
N GLY A 462 -12.94 -9.51 13.86
CA GLY A 462 -13.39 -10.44 12.84
C GLY A 462 -12.26 -11.28 12.23
N PRO A 463 -12.38 -11.69 10.95
CA PRO A 463 -11.45 -12.63 10.30
C PRO A 463 -10.02 -12.08 10.17
N TYR A 464 -9.84 -10.76 10.32
CA TYR A 464 -8.55 -10.12 10.19
C TYR A 464 -7.52 -10.63 11.22
N LEU A 465 -7.94 -11.10 12.41
CA LEU A 465 -7.01 -11.74 13.37
C LEU A 465 -6.39 -13.01 12.80
N GLU A 466 -7.17 -13.83 12.10
CA GLU A 466 -6.67 -15.05 11.46
C GLU A 466 -5.66 -14.72 10.35
N TRP A 467 -5.93 -13.65 9.59
CA TRP A 467 -5.00 -13.14 8.58
C TRP A 467 -3.70 -12.59 9.20
N ALA A 468 -3.79 -11.87 10.31
CA ALA A 468 -2.62 -11.39 11.04
C ALA A 468 -1.76 -12.56 11.56
N ALA A 469 -2.39 -13.61 12.11
CA ALA A 469 -1.70 -14.83 12.52
C ALA A 469 -1.03 -15.52 11.32
N LEU A 470 -1.77 -15.72 10.22
CA LEU A 470 -1.24 -16.33 9.02
C LEU A 470 -0.02 -15.56 8.48
N LEU A 471 -0.10 -14.23 8.42
CA LEU A 471 1.02 -13.41 8.00
C LEU A 471 2.24 -13.56 8.93
N GLY A 472 2.01 -13.69 10.24
CA GLY A 472 3.06 -14.00 11.23
C GLY A 472 3.76 -15.33 10.92
N THR A 473 2.99 -16.38 10.65
CA THR A 473 3.51 -17.68 10.21
C THR A 473 4.32 -17.56 8.92
N ARG A 474 3.80 -16.89 7.89
CA ARG A 474 4.51 -16.71 6.60
C ARG A 474 5.83 -15.96 6.76
N THR A 475 5.88 -14.95 7.63
CA THR A 475 7.12 -14.26 7.96
C THR A 475 8.13 -15.20 8.63
N GLY A 476 7.68 -16.05 9.57
CA GLY A 476 8.53 -17.04 10.24
C GLY A 476 9.10 -18.07 9.27
N GLU A 477 8.25 -18.65 8.41
CA GLU A 477 8.65 -19.60 7.37
C GLU A 477 9.69 -18.98 6.40
N MET A 478 9.49 -17.73 6.00
CA MET A 478 10.45 -16.98 5.17
C MET A 478 11.81 -16.85 5.88
N HIS A 479 11.82 -16.45 7.15
CA HIS A 479 13.06 -16.30 7.92
C HIS A 479 13.77 -17.63 8.17
N ASN A 480 13.02 -18.70 8.46
CA ASN A 480 13.55 -20.06 8.57
C ASN A 480 14.16 -20.54 7.22
N ALA A 481 13.54 -20.18 6.09
CA ALA A 481 14.08 -20.48 4.77
C ALA A 481 15.39 -19.71 4.49
N LEU A 482 15.44 -18.42 4.80
CA LEU A 482 16.61 -17.55 4.61
C LEU A 482 17.76 -17.87 5.57
N GLY A 483 17.42 -18.26 6.81
CA GLY A 483 18.37 -18.58 7.87
C GLY A 483 18.82 -20.02 7.91
N HIS A 484 18.63 -20.80 6.84
CA HIS A 484 19.10 -22.17 6.80
C HIS A 484 20.63 -22.23 6.61
N GLN A 485 21.30 -23.09 7.39
CA GLN A 485 22.73 -23.31 7.26
C GLN A 485 23.08 -23.86 5.87
N THR A 486 23.99 -23.19 5.18
CA THR A 486 24.39 -23.55 3.81
C THR A 486 25.90 -23.39 3.63
N ARG A 487 26.45 -24.00 2.57
CA ARG A 487 27.85 -23.84 2.16
C ARG A 487 28.12 -22.49 1.49
N ASP A 488 27.07 -21.82 1.02
CA ASP A 488 27.18 -20.49 0.44
C ASP A 488 27.24 -19.45 1.56
N GLU A 489 28.43 -18.89 1.78
CA GLU A 489 28.67 -17.87 2.81
C GLU A 489 27.77 -16.64 2.65
N ALA A 490 27.26 -16.33 1.45
CA ALA A 490 26.36 -15.19 1.24
C ALA A 490 25.01 -15.36 1.96
N TYR A 491 24.57 -16.60 2.20
CA TYR A 491 23.28 -16.92 2.81
C TYR A 491 23.41 -17.63 4.16
N SER A 492 24.57 -18.20 4.48
CA SER A 492 24.78 -18.83 5.79
C SER A 492 24.53 -17.82 6.92
N PRO A 493 23.77 -18.19 7.97
CA PRO A 493 23.62 -17.38 9.16
C PRO A 493 24.97 -17.01 9.77
N GLU A 494 25.06 -15.80 10.32
CA GLU A 494 26.21 -15.33 11.08
C GLU A 494 25.84 -15.09 12.54
N PRO A 495 26.71 -15.40 13.51
CA PRO A 495 26.41 -15.13 14.91
C PRO A 495 26.12 -13.64 15.17
N PHE A 496 25.22 -13.38 16.12
CA PHE A 496 24.98 -12.05 16.65
C PHE A 496 26.17 -11.62 17.54
N SER A 497 27.21 -11.06 16.91
CA SER A 497 28.44 -10.68 17.61
C SER A 497 28.29 -9.39 18.43
N GLN A 498 29.12 -9.22 19.46
CA GLN A 498 29.21 -7.96 20.21
C GLN A 498 29.61 -6.76 19.34
N LEU A 499 30.37 -6.98 18.26
CA LEU A 499 30.72 -5.91 17.32
C LEU A 499 29.47 -5.43 16.56
N TYR A 500 28.64 -6.37 16.08
CA TYR A 500 27.38 -6.03 15.44
C TYR A 500 26.42 -5.37 16.42
N GLN A 501 26.30 -5.90 17.64
CA GLN A 501 25.47 -5.32 18.69
C GLN A 501 25.85 -3.85 18.99
N ARG A 502 27.15 -3.56 19.11
CA ARG A 502 27.66 -2.19 19.23
C ARG A 502 27.34 -1.33 18.01
N SER A 503 27.49 -1.87 16.81
CA SER A 503 27.12 -1.18 15.57
C SER A 503 25.63 -0.84 15.51
N LEU A 504 24.75 -1.76 15.93
CA LEU A 504 23.31 -1.57 16.00
C LEU A 504 22.97 -0.43 16.98
N TYR A 505 23.51 -0.47 18.20
CA TYR A 505 23.35 0.62 19.16
C TYR A 505 23.78 1.97 18.59
N GLN A 506 24.97 2.04 17.98
CA GLN A 506 25.46 3.29 17.38
C GLN A 506 24.53 3.78 16.26
N GLN A 507 24.02 2.86 15.43
CA GLN A 507 23.09 3.20 14.36
C GLN A 507 21.78 3.76 14.91
N VAL A 508 21.13 3.06 15.85
CA VAL A 508 19.88 3.51 16.49
C VAL A 508 20.08 4.88 17.15
N ARG A 509 21.17 5.05 17.90
CA ARG A 509 21.52 6.33 18.55
C ARG A 509 21.66 7.47 17.53
N SER A 510 22.37 7.23 16.44
CA SER A 510 22.55 8.23 15.38
C SER A 510 21.25 8.55 14.65
N ASP A 511 20.37 7.56 14.44
CA ASP A 511 19.07 7.74 13.82
C ASP A 511 18.15 8.60 14.71
N VAL A 512 18.12 8.36 16.03
CA VAL A 512 17.42 9.22 17.01
C VAL A 512 17.93 10.67 16.93
N GLN A 513 19.24 10.88 17.05
CA GLN A 513 19.83 12.22 17.02
C GLN A 513 19.53 12.95 15.71
N ARG A 514 19.58 12.25 14.57
CA ARG A 514 19.30 12.83 13.24
C ARG A 514 17.82 13.19 13.09
N ALA A 515 16.91 12.34 13.56
CA ALA A 515 15.47 12.60 13.53
C ALA A 515 15.13 13.83 14.38
N MET A 516 15.64 13.88 15.63
CA MET A 516 15.43 15.04 16.51
C MET A 516 16.02 16.32 15.96
N GLN A 517 17.22 16.28 15.37
CA GLN A 517 17.81 17.44 14.70
C GLN A 517 16.96 17.90 13.50
N SER A 518 16.36 16.97 12.76
CA SER A 518 15.51 17.28 11.62
C SER A 518 14.19 17.90 12.06
N LEU A 519 13.54 17.37 13.10
CA LEU A 519 12.38 17.98 13.75
C LEU A 519 12.68 19.39 14.27
N ARG A 520 13.82 19.58 14.96
CA ARG A 520 14.26 20.90 15.45
C ARG A 520 14.50 21.92 14.33
N ARG A 521 14.93 21.47 13.15
CA ARG A 521 15.08 22.35 11.98
C ARG A 521 13.73 22.66 11.36
N TRP A 522 12.87 21.66 11.22
CA TRP A 522 11.53 21.79 10.65
C TRP A 522 10.66 22.77 11.47
N GLN A 523 10.67 22.67 12.80
CA GLN A 523 9.89 23.56 13.70
C GLN A 523 10.35 25.03 13.69
N ARG A 524 11.49 25.37 13.06
CA ARG A 524 11.89 26.79 12.92
C ARG A 524 11.02 27.52 11.90
N ASN A 525 10.44 26.77 10.97
CA ASN A 525 9.67 27.30 9.85
C ASN A 525 8.19 26.86 9.90
N HIS A 526 7.82 26.02 10.87
CA HIS A 526 6.47 25.45 11.02
C HIS A 526 6.08 25.46 12.50
N GLU A 527 4.80 25.60 12.81
CA GLU A 527 4.28 25.51 14.17
C GLU A 527 4.16 24.03 14.57
N PRO A 528 4.96 23.51 15.53
CA PRO A 528 4.91 22.11 15.89
C PRO A 528 3.70 21.82 16.78
N GLY A 529 2.92 20.79 16.43
CA GLY A 529 1.85 20.28 17.28
C GLY A 529 2.36 19.74 18.63
N PRO A 530 1.48 19.54 19.62
CA PRO A 530 1.86 19.17 20.99
C PRO A 530 2.65 17.86 21.07
N GLN A 531 2.32 16.88 20.21
CA GLN A 531 3.02 15.60 20.14
C GLN A 531 4.48 15.74 19.68
N VAL A 532 4.76 16.66 18.75
CA VAL A 532 6.13 16.92 18.28
C VAL A 532 6.96 17.55 19.40
N GLN A 533 6.38 18.48 20.16
CA GLN A 533 7.04 19.09 21.32
C GLN A 533 7.34 18.05 22.40
N GLN A 534 6.34 17.23 22.75
CA GLN A 534 6.51 16.12 23.70
C GLN A 534 7.63 15.17 23.26
N LEU A 535 7.69 14.81 21.98
CA LEU A 535 8.71 13.90 21.47
C LEU A 535 10.12 14.49 21.58
N LEU A 536 10.28 15.79 21.33
CA LEU A 536 11.57 16.48 21.45
C LEU A 536 12.07 16.51 22.91
N GLU A 537 11.16 16.59 23.89
CA GLU A 537 11.49 16.54 25.32
C GLU A 537 11.93 15.13 25.76
N LEU A 538 11.40 14.09 25.09
CA LEU A 538 11.69 12.68 25.37
C LEU A 538 12.96 12.15 24.67
N GLU A 539 13.75 13.00 24.00
CA GLU A 539 15.03 12.58 23.39
C GLU A 539 15.97 11.82 24.36
N PRO A 540 16.16 12.25 25.63
CA PRO A 540 17.00 11.50 26.57
C PRO A 540 16.49 10.09 26.87
N VAL A 541 15.17 9.91 26.98
CA VAL A 541 14.51 8.61 27.22
C VAL A 541 14.75 7.68 26.04
N LEU A 542 14.56 8.17 24.81
CA LEU A 542 14.79 7.39 23.59
C LEU A 542 16.27 6.98 23.42
N LEU A 543 17.20 7.85 23.81
CA LEU A 543 18.63 7.52 23.81
C LEU A 543 18.98 6.44 24.85
N GLU A 544 18.34 6.44 26.02
CA GLU A 544 18.54 5.39 27.03
C GLU A 544 17.92 4.06 26.60
N ARG A 545 16.76 4.08 25.93
CA ARG A 545 16.19 2.90 25.28
C ARG A 545 17.12 2.30 24.24
N ALA A 546 17.67 3.13 23.36
CA ALA A 546 18.67 2.69 22.38
C ALA A 546 19.88 2.02 23.07
N ARG A 547 20.23 2.43 24.29
CA ARG A 547 21.34 1.87 25.05
C ARG A 547 21.06 0.48 25.62
N GLN A 548 19.80 0.08 25.82
CA GLN A 548 19.44 -1.22 26.42
C GLN A 548 20.05 -2.39 25.64
N VAL A 549 20.04 -2.32 24.30
CA VAL A 549 20.64 -3.35 23.45
C VAL A 549 22.14 -3.54 23.68
N ALA A 550 22.83 -2.57 24.30
CA ALA A 550 24.26 -2.63 24.58
C ALA A 550 24.62 -3.02 26.03
N ARG A 551 23.62 -3.20 26.92
CA ARG A 551 23.86 -3.49 28.35
C ARG A 551 24.19 -4.95 28.66
N GLY A 552 23.72 -5.90 27.84
CA GLY A 552 23.96 -7.34 27.97
C GLY A 552 24.71 -7.94 26.77
N ARG A 553 24.91 -9.26 26.74
CA ARG A 553 25.24 -9.97 25.49
C ARG A 553 23.93 -10.49 24.92
N MET A 554 23.70 -10.28 23.63
CA MET A 554 22.52 -10.80 22.95
C MET A 554 22.86 -12.08 22.19
N ALA A 555 21.97 -13.06 22.24
CA ALA A 555 22.02 -14.28 21.43
C ALA A 555 21.33 -14.09 20.06
N GLY A 556 21.25 -15.17 19.28
CA GLY A 556 20.60 -15.22 17.97
C GLY A 556 21.59 -15.12 16.79
N ALA A 557 21.03 -14.97 15.59
CA ALA A 557 21.79 -14.92 14.35
C ALA A 557 21.42 -13.73 13.47
N ARG A 558 22.29 -13.48 12.49
CA ARG A 558 22.09 -12.51 11.42
C ARG A 558 21.98 -13.26 10.12
N ILE A 559 20.90 -12.99 9.39
CA ILE A 559 20.58 -13.65 8.13
C ILE A 559 20.35 -12.59 7.06
N ARG A 560 20.28 -13.04 5.80
CA ARG A 560 19.64 -12.22 4.78
C ARG A 560 18.16 -12.09 5.12
N ILE A 561 17.64 -10.88 4.97
CA ILE A 561 16.27 -10.50 5.30
C ILE A 561 15.65 -9.79 4.10
N HIS A 562 14.35 -9.55 4.12
CA HIS A 562 13.66 -8.71 3.15
C HIS A 562 14.19 -7.27 3.17
N GLY A 563 14.37 -6.70 4.37
CA GLY A 563 15.05 -5.42 4.58
C GLY A 563 14.19 -4.18 4.40
N ASP A 564 13.04 -4.28 3.71
CA ASP A 564 11.97 -3.26 3.66
C ASP A 564 10.58 -3.89 3.75
N TYR A 565 10.38 -4.75 4.75
CA TYR A 565 9.14 -5.54 4.87
C TYR A 565 8.00 -4.72 5.48
N HIS A 566 6.88 -4.62 4.77
CA HIS A 566 5.64 -3.94 5.18
C HIS A 566 4.44 -4.50 4.40
N LEU A 567 3.21 -4.11 4.76
CA LEU A 567 1.98 -4.67 4.16
C LEU A 567 1.89 -4.47 2.64
N GLY A 568 2.42 -3.36 2.13
CA GLY A 568 2.52 -3.09 0.68
C GLY A 568 3.44 -4.04 -0.09
N GLN A 569 4.28 -4.84 0.58
CA GLN A 569 5.15 -5.86 -0.02
C GLN A 569 4.59 -7.28 0.11
N VAL A 570 3.31 -7.38 0.44
CA VAL A 570 2.60 -8.64 0.65
C VAL A 570 1.35 -8.61 -0.21
N LEU A 571 1.18 -9.61 -1.06
CA LEU A 571 -0.02 -9.79 -1.87
C LEU A 571 -0.98 -10.75 -1.18
N TYR A 572 -2.28 -10.43 -1.20
CA TYR A 572 -3.33 -11.30 -0.68
C TYR A 572 -4.01 -12.08 -1.81
N THR A 573 -3.97 -13.41 -1.74
CA THR A 573 -4.53 -14.31 -2.77
C THR A 573 -6.00 -14.66 -2.54
N GLY A 574 -6.67 -14.03 -1.56
CA GLY A 574 -8.02 -14.40 -1.11
C GLY A 574 -8.04 -15.50 -0.05
N ARG A 575 -6.91 -16.17 0.20
CA ARG A 575 -6.78 -17.22 1.21
C ARG A 575 -5.39 -17.32 1.87
N ASP A 576 -4.36 -16.76 1.24
CA ASP A 576 -2.97 -16.83 1.71
C ASP A 576 -2.20 -15.58 1.26
N PHE A 577 -1.00 -15.40 1.79
CA PHE A 577 -0.10 -14.29 1.50
C PHE A 577 1.10 -14.71 0.66
N VAL A 578 1.52 -13.82 -0.23
CA VAL A 578 2.74 -13.96 -1.05
C VAL A 578 3.63 -12.74 -0.86
N ILE A 579 4.88 -12.96 -0.48
CA ILE A 579 5.87 -11.90 -0.20
C ILE A 579 6.65 -11.59 -1.47
N ILE A 580 6.76 -10.30 -1.76
CA ILE A 580 7.37 -9.75 -2.99
C ILE A 580 8.37 -8.62 -2.66
N ASP A 581 9.17 -8.22 -3.64
CA ASP A 581 10.07 -7.04 -3.58
C ASP A 581 11.19 -7.10 -2.53
N PHE A 582 12.11 -8.07 -2.70
CA PHE A 582 13.26 -8.25 -1.82
C PHE A 582 14.42 -7.27 -2.12
N GLU A 583 14.13 -6.09 -2.67
CA GLU A 583 15.15 -5.08 -2.97
C GLU A 583 15.81 -4.49 -1.71
N GLY A 584 15.11 -4.52 -0.57
CA GLY A 584 15.44 -3.77 0.64
C GLY A 584 15.28 -2.25 0.47
N GLU A 585 15.51 -1.48 1.55
CA GLU A 585 15.22 -0.04 1.59
C GLU A 585 15.86 0.74 0.43
N PRO A 586 15.07 1.31 -0.53
CA PRO A 586 15.60 1.90 -1.76
C PRO A 586 16.57 3.08 -1.57
N ALA A 587 16.45 3.77 -0.43
CA ALA A 587 17.32 4.88 -0.05
C ALA A 587 18.74 4.43 0.34
N ARG A 588 18.95 3.14 0.64
CA ARG A 588 20.26 2.61 1.07
C ARG A 588 21.12 2.12 -0.10
N PRO A 589 22.45 2.28 -0.02
CA PRO A 589 23.37 1.69 -1.00
C PRO A 589 23.22 0.17 -1.09
N LEU A 590 23.49 -0.41 -2.27
CA LEU A 590 23.39 -1.86 -2.51
C LEU A 590 24.22 -2.68 -1.51
N SER A 591 25.42 -2.22 -1.17
CA SER A 591 26.30 -2.88 -0.21
C SER A 591 25.67 -2.99 1.18
N GLU A 592 24.86 -2.00 1.58
CA GLU A 592 24.15 -2.01 2.87
C GLU A 592 22.90 -2.89 2.83
N ARG A 593 22.20 -2.95 1.68
CA ARG A 593 20.99 -3.79 1.50
C ARG A 593 21.30 -5.29 1.53
N ARG A 594 22.54 -5.70 1.22
CA ARG A 594 22.98 -7.10 1.28
C ARG A 594 23.53 -7.52 2.65
N ILE A 595 23.66 -6.60 3.62
CA ILE A 595 24.18 -6.93 4.95
C ILE A 595 23.20 -7.84 5.68
N LYS A 596 23.72 -8.92 6.30
CA LYS A 596 22.93 -9.79 7.17
C LYS A 596 22.57 -9.09 8.48
N ARG A 597 21.29 -9.15 8.84
CA ARG A 597 20.71 -8.47 10.01
C ARG A 597 19.84 -9.43 10.83
N SER A 598 19.41 -8.98 12.00
CA SER A 598 18.44 -9.71 12.80
C SER A 598 17.11 -9.86 12.02
N PRO A 599 16.48 -11.04 12.00
CA PRO A 599 15.14 -11.25 11.43
C PRO A 599 14.09 -10.31 12.03
N LEU A 600 14.28 -9.89 13.29
CA LEU A 600 13.36 -8.96 13.97
C LEU A 600 13.28 -7.58 13.30
N ARG A 601 14.18 -7.26 12.37
CA ARG A 601 14.10 -6.02 11.60
C ARG A 601 12.91 -6.02 10.65
N ASP A 602 12.65 -7.13 9.98
CA ASP A 602 11.48 -7.27 9.10
C ASP A 602 10.20 -7.28 9.94
N VAL A 603 10.23 -7.95 11.10
CA VAL A 603 9.13 -7.92 12.08
C VAL A 603 8.82 -6.50 12.52
N ALA A 604 9.83 -5.71 12.91
CA ALA A 604 9.66 -4.30 13.26
C ALA A 604 9.04 -3.49 12.11
N GLY A 605 9.45 -3.74 10.86
CA GLY A 605 8.85 -3.13 9.68
C GLY A 605 7.35 -3.43 9.54
N MET A 606 6.96 -4.69 9.71
CA MET A 606 5.55 -5.10 9.64
C MET A 606 4.72 -4.51 10.78
N LEU A 607 5.23 -4.50 12.02
CA LEU A 607 4.55 -3.88 13.16
C LEU A 607 4.33 -2.37 12.96
N ARG A 608 5.35 -1.66 12.44
CA ARG A 608 5.20 -0.25 12.06
C ARG A 608 4.17 -0.08 10.93
N SER A 609 4.10 -1.01 9.98
CA SER A 609 3.09 -1.01 8.93
C SER A 609 1.66 -1.16 9.49
N PHE A 610 1.43 -2.03 10.48
CA PHE A 610 0.13 -2.13 11.16
C PHE A 610 -0.21 -0.85 11.92
N HIS A 611 0.76 -0.24 12.59
CA HIS A 611 0.58 1.05 13.26
C HIS A 611 0.18 2.13 12.24
N TYR A 612 0.86 2.20 11.10
CA TYR A 612 0.51 3.14 10.03
C TYR A 612 -0.92 2.93 9.53
N ALA A 613 -1.32 1.68 9.28
CA ALA A 613 -2.67 1.38 8.82
C ALA A 613 -3.73 1.76 9.86
N ALA A 614 -3.51 1.44 11.14
CA ALA A 614 -4.43 1.74 12.25
C ALA A 614 -4.79 3.23 12.37
N PHE A 615 -3.84 4.12 12.04
CA PHE A 615 -4.03 5.57 12.11
C PHE A 615 -4.27 6.24 10.76
N ALA A 616 -4.26 5.49 9.64
CA ALA A 616 -4.43 6.04 8.30
C ALA A 616 -5.77 6.77 8.16
N HIS A 617 -6.89 6.10 8.51
CA HIS A 617 -8.24 6.72 8.48
C HIS A 617 -8.43 7.89 9.44
N LEU A 618 -7.61 8.00 10.50
CA LEU A 618 -7.76 9.03 11.51
C LEU A 618 -6.90 10.28 11.22
N THR A 619 -5.90 10.14 10.35
CA THR A 619 -4.86 11.16 10.17
C THR A 619 -4.76 11.63 8.72
N LEU A 620 -5.00 10.74 7.76
CA LEU A 620 -4.73 11.00 6.35
C LEU A 620 -6.03 11.32 5.60
N PRO A 621 -6.12 12.47 4.91
CA PRO A 621 -7.33 12.87 4.19
C PRO A 621 -7.81 11.82 3.18
N ASP A 622 -6.88 11.23 2.42
CA ASP A 622 -7.15 10.26 1.34
C ASP A 622 -7.83 8.97 1.83
N PHE A 623 -7.72 8.66 3.14
CA PHE A 623 -8.30 7.47 3.74
C PHE A 623 -9.45 7.82 4.70
N GLY A 624 -9.33 8.95 5.40
CA GLY A 624 -10.21 9.36 6.49
C GLY A 624 -11.36 10.28 6.11
N ALA A 625 -11.58 10.57 4.82
CA ALA A 625 -12.56 11.57 4.38
C ALA A 625 -13.99 11.39 4.96
N TRP A 626 -14.37 10.15 5.29
CA TRP A 626 -15.67 9.81 5.89
C TRP A 626 -15.69 9.90 7.43
N VAL A 627 -14.52 9.89 8.09
CA VAL A 627 -14.40 10.02 9.54
C VAL A 627 -14.49 11.49 9.89
N ARG A 628 -15.55 11.88 10.61
CA ARG A 628 -15.67 13.26 11.04
C ARG A 628 -14.60 13.62 12.07
N PRO A 629 -14.14 14.88 12.11
CA PRO A 629 -13.19 15.33 13.13
C PRO A 629 -13.64 15.06 14.57
N GLU A 630 -14.94 15.18 14.87
CA GLU A 630 -15.47 14.88 16.21
C GLU A 630 -15.43 13.37 16.57
N ASP A 631 -15.55 12.49 15.56
CA ASP A 631 -15.51 11.04 15.77
C ASP A 631 -14.06 10.55 15.85
N ALA A 632 -13.13 11.22 15.17
CA ALA A 632 -11.72 10.85 15.12
C ALA A 632 -11.08 10.74 16.52
N GLU A 633 -11.31 11.72 17.40
CA GLU A 633 -10.80 11.68 18.79
C GLU A 633 -11.32 10.46 19.56
N THR A 634 -12.58 10.07 19.32
CA THR A 634 -13.22 8.93 19.97
C THR A 634 -12.72 7.59 19.43
N LEU A 635 -12.25 7.55 18.18
CA LEU A 635 -11.73 6.35 17.52
C LEU A 635 -10.26 6.07 17.83
N VAL A 636 -9.50 7.06 18.29
CA VAL A 636 -8.07 6.88 18.64
C VAL A 636 -7.84 5.70 19.60
N PRO A 637 -8.57 5.56 20.74
CA PRO A 637 -8.40 4.42 21.64
C PRO A 637 -8.72 3.07 20.98
N TRP A 638 -9.65 3.05 20.01
CA TRP A 638 -10.01 1.85 19.27
C TRP A 638 -8.96 1.47 18.22
N ALA A 639 -8.30 2.46 17.61
CA ALA A 639 -7.14 2.23 16.73
C ALA A 639 -5.98 1.62 17.53
N ASP A 640 -5.68 2.17 18.71
CA ASP A 640 -4.69 1.61 19.65
C ASP A 640 -5.04 0.17 20.05
N TRP A 641 -6.31 -0.06 20.41
CA TRP A 641 -6.82 -1.37 20.81
C TRP A 641 -6.69 -2.41 19.68
N TRP A 642 -7.12 -2.06 18.46
CA TRP A 642 -7.01 -2.92 17.29
C TRP A 642 -5.53 -3.25 17.00
N TYR A 643 -4.67 -2.22 17.02
CA TYR A 643 -3.25 -2.36 16.77
C TYR A 643 -2.58 -3.35 17.73
N ARG A 644 -2.88 -3.26 19.04
CA ARG A 644 -2.32 -4.17 20.05
C ARG A 644 -2.73 -5.62 19.84
N TRP A 645 -4.00 -5.88 19.54
CA TRP A 645 -4.48 -7.25 19.30
C TRP A 645 -3.91 -7.86 18.02
N VAL A 646 -3.88 -7.09 16.93
CA VAL A 646 -3.33 -7.54 15.65
C VAL A 646 -1.84 -7.81 15.76
N THR A 647 -1.08 -6.90 16.37
CA THR A 647 0.37 -7.08 16.54
C THR A 647 0.72 -8.25 17.46
N GLY A 648 -0.02 -8.45 18.55
CA GLY A 648 0.16 -9.62 19.42
C GLY A 648 -0.12 -10.92 18.69
N THR A 649 -1.23 -10.97 17.95
CA THR A 649 -1.61 -12.15 17.17
C THR A 649 -0.56 -12.50 16.10
N TYR A 650 -0.07 -11.49 15.38
CA TYR A 650 1.02 -11.64 14.42
C TYR A 650 2.32 -12.14 15.08
N LEU A 651 2.70 -11.54 16.21
CA LEU A 651 3.93 -11.90 16.92
C LEU A 651 3.87 -13.32 17.50
N ASN A 652 2.73 -13.74 18.03
CA ASN A 652 2.56 -15.09 18.56
C ASN A 652 2.76 -16.13 17.47
N ALA A 653 2.12 -15.94 16.32
CA ALA A 653 2.27 -16.85 15.20
C ALA A 653 3.71 -16.87 14.66
N TYR A 654 4.36 -15.70 14.59
CA TYR A 654 5.76 -15.59 14.20
C TYR A 654 6.71 -16.30 15.18
N LEU A 655 6.57 -16.05 16.49
CA LEU A 655 7.43 -16.64 17.51
C LEU A 655 7.21 -18.15 17.62
N ALA A 656 5.97 -18.63 17.45
CA ALA A 656 5.66 -20.05 17.40
C ALA A 656 6.34 -20.74 16.21
N GLU A 657 6.34 -20.11 15.02
CA GLU A 657 7.03 -20.63 13.84
C GLU A 657 8.56 -20.59 13.98
N MET A 658 9.09 -19.62 14.73
CA MET A 658 10.52 -19.51 15.01
C MET A 658 10.97 -20.37 16.20
N ALA A 659 10.06 -21.06 16.89
CA ALA A 659 10.38 -21.86 18.07
C ALA A 659 11.37 -22.98 17.73
N GLY A 660 12.46 -23.08 18.51
CA GLY A 660 13.54 -24.05 18.27
C GLY A 660 14.58 -23.64 17.24
N SER A 661 14.41 -22.46 16.60
CA SER A 661 15.42 -21.86 15.73
C SER A 661 16.50 -21.14 16.54
N GLU A 662 17.77 -21.25 16.15
CA GLU A 662 18.88 -20.46 16.73
C GLU A 662 18.96 -19.03 16.17
N LEU A 663 18.01 -18.66 15.29
CA LEU A 663 17.98 -17.35 14.64
C LEU A 663 17.57 -16.22 15.60
N LEU A 664 16.75 -16.52 16.60
CA LEU A 664 16.32 -15.59 17.64
C LEU A 664 16.96 -15.94 18.98
N PRO A 665 17.09 -14.97 19.91
CA PRO A 665 17.39 -15.27 21.30
C PRO A 665 16.38 -16.25 21.91
N SER A 666 16.82 -17.10 22.82
CA SER A 666 15.92 -17.99 23.59
C SER A 666 15.24 -17.28 24.76
N ASP A 667 15.79 -16.15 25.22
CA ASP A 667 15.23 -15.34 26.30
C ASP A 667 14.24 -14.32 25.71
N PRO A 668 12.94 -14.36 26.08
CA PRO A 668 11.95 -13.37 25.64
C PRO A 668 12.35 -11.92 25.94
N ALA A 669 13.06 -11.67 27.04
CA ALA A 669 13.52 -10.32 27.39
C ALA A 669 14.56 -9.79 26.39
N GLU A 670 15.43 -10.66 25.86
CA GLU A 670 16.38 -10.29 24.81
C GLU A 670 15.66 -9.99 23.48
N ILE A 671 14.62 -10.77 23.15
CA ILE A 671 13.77 -10.53 21.97
C ILE A 671 13.11 -9.15 22.08
N GLU A 672 12.52 -8.83 23.23
CA GLU A 672 11.85 -7.54 23.47
C GLU A 672 12.83 -6.37 23.29
N ILE A 673 14.00 -6.40 23.95
CA ILE A 673 15.00 -5.33 23.85
C ILE A 673 15.47 -5.12 22.40
N LEU A 674 15.69 -6.22 21.65
CA LEU A 674 16.09 -6.14 20.26
C LEU A 674 14.98 -5.57 19.38
N LEU A 675 13.74 -6.03 19.57
CA LEU A 675 12.60 -5.58 18.78
C LEU A 675 12.28 -4.11 19.06
N ASP A 676 12.28 -3.68 20.32
CA ASP A 676 12.12 -2.27 20.71
C ASP A 676 13.18 -1.37 20.07
N SER A 677 14.44 -1.81 20.06
CA SER A 677 15.53 -1.06 19.43
C SER A 677 15.34 -0.91 17.92
N LEU A 678 14.80 -1.93 17.26
CA LEU A 678 14.54 -1.94 15.82
C LEU A 678 13.27 -1.16 15.45
N LEU A 679 12.22 -1.21 16.29
CA LEU A 679 11.04 -0.37 16.19
C LEU A 679 11.41 1.11 16.32
N LEU A 680 12.25 1.44 17.32
CA LEU A 680 12.77 2.79 17.49
C LEU A 680 13.57 3.24 16.26
N GLN A 681 14.45 2.37 15.75
CA GLN A 681 15.19 2.68 14.53
C GLN A 681 14.26 3.01 13.35
N LYS A 682 13.24 2.17 13.12
CA LYS A 682 12.31 2.33 12.01
C LYS A 682 11.46 3.59 12.18
N ALA A 683 10.96 3.88 13.38
CA ALA A 683 10.22 5.11 13.68
C ALA A 683 11.06 6.37 13.42
N MET A 684 12.34 6.39 13.81
CA MET A 684 13.22 7.54 13.55
C MET A 684 13.52 7.73 12.07
N TYR A 685 13.66 6.63 11.32
CA TYR A 685 13.78 6.67 9.87
C TYR A 685 12.52 7.25 9.21
N GLU A 686 11.34 6.79 9.62
CA GLU A 686 10.04 7.25 9.13
C GLU A 686 9.86 8.76 9.35
N ILE A 687 10.13 9.27 10.57
CA ILE A 687 10.09 10.72 10.84
C ILE A 687 10.97 11.49 9.85
N GLY A 688 12.20 11.04 9.64
CA GLY A 688 13.13 11.69 8.71
C GLY A 688 12.66 11.65 7.25
N TYR A 689 11.97 10.57 6.86
CA TYR A 689 11.43 10.37 5.52
C TYR A 689 10.18 11.22 5.27
N GLU A 690 9.20 11.21 6.19
CA GLU A 690 7.94 11.95 6.04
C GLU A 690 8.19 13.46 6.04
N LEU A 691 9.11 13.96 6.88
CA LEU A 691 9.50 15.38 6.88
C LEU A 691 9.98 15.88 5.51
N GLN A 692 10.54 15.00 4.68
CA GLN A 692 11.07 15.34 3.36
C GLN A 692 10.08 15.08 2.24
N SER A 693 9.25 14.04 2.39
CA SER A 693 8.43 13.51 1.29
C SER A 693 6.97 13.90 1.42
N ARG A 694 6.41 13.83 2.63
CA ARG A 694 4.98 13.98 2.94
C ARG A 694 4.78 14.53 4.36
N PRO A 695 4.96 15.84 4.58
CA PRO A 695 4.87 16.42 5.92
C PRO A 695 3.53 16.17 6.64
N ASP A 696 2.43 16.03 5.90
CA ASP A 696 1.10 15.74 6.46
C ASP A 696 1.02 14.36 7.15
N TRP A 697 1.91 13.44 6.78
CA TRP A 697 1.96 12.09 7.35
C TRP A 697 2.75 12.04 8.66
N LEU A 698 3.42 13.14 9.06
CA LEU A 698 4.34 13.20 10.19
C LEU A 698 3.71 12.80 11.54
N ALA A 699 2.41 13.03 11.72
CA ALA A 699 1.72 12.74 12.97
C ALA A 699 1.76 11.23 13.34
N ILE A 700 1.71 10.34 12.34
CA ILE A 700 1.71 8.89 12.54
C ILE A 700 3.05 8.39 13.14
N PRO A 701 4.23 8.64 12.53
CA PRO A 701 5.49 8.19 13.10
C PRO A 701 5.87 8.91 14.39
N VAL A 702 5.42 10.16 14.60
CA VAL A 702 5.60 10.86 15.89
C VAL A 702 4.82 10.16 17.00
N ARG A 703 3.55 9.80 16.77
CA ARG A 703 2.75 9.02 17.73
C ARG A 703 3.42 7.70 18.07
N GLY A 704 3.87 6.96 17.06
CA GLY A 704 4.57 5.69 17.28
C GLY A 704 5.85 5.84 18.09
N ALA A 705 6.61 6.91 17.88
CA ALA A 705 7.80 7.21 18.69
C ALA A 705 7.47 7.59 20.13
N LEU A 706 6.34 8.27 20.37
CA LEU A 706 5.85 8.59 21.72
C LEU A 706 5.43 7.32 22.48
N GLU A 707 4.74 6.39 21.83
CA GLU A 707 4.40 5.09 22.42
C GLU A 707 5.66 4.32 22.83
N LEU A 708 6.65 4.30 21.93
CA LEU A 708 7.97 3.71 22.21
C LEU A 708 8.75 4.47 23.30
N ALA A 709 8.36 5.66 23.74
CA ALA A 709 8.97 6.34 24.87
C ALA A 709 8.26 6.01 26.20
N ARG A 710 6.94 5.77 26.18
CA ARG A 710 6.08 5.67 27.39
C ARG A 710 6.26 4.41 28.24
N ASN A 711 6.76 3.29 27.72
CA ASN A 711 6.90 2.04 28.52
C ASN A 711 8.03 2.07 29.60
N GLU A 712 8.49 3.25 30.06
CA GLU A 712 9.40 3.39 31.22
C GLU A 712 8.65 3.71 32.52
N ASP A 713 7.58 4.51 32.47
CA ASP A 713 6.88 4.98 33.70
C ASP A 713 6.20 3.84 34.49
N ALA A 714 5.97 2.68 33.87
CA ALA A 714 5.41 1.50 34.52
C ALA A 714 6.47 0.55 35.14
N ARG A 715 7.78 0.77 34.89
CA ARG A 715 8.85 -0.11 35.40
C ARG A 715 9.36 0.27 36.79
N ASP A 716 9.03 1.48 37.26
CA ASP A 716 9.35 2.00 38.59
C ASP A 716 8.10 2.19 39.49
N GLY A 717 6.95 1.60 39.12
CA GLY A 717 5.66 1.69 39.82
C GLY A 717 5.32 0.48 40.70
#